data_AF-A0A843TWL1-F1
#
_entry.id   AF-A0A843TWL1-F1
#
_cell.length_a   1.000
_cell.length_b   1.000
_cell.length_c   1.000
_cell.angle_alpha   90.00
_cell.angle_beta   90.00
_cell.angle_gamma   90.00
#
_symmetry.space_group_name_H-M   'P 1'
#
loop_
_entity.id
_entity.type
_entity.pdbx_description
1 polymer ?
#
loop_
_entity_poly.entity_id
_entity_poly.type
_entity_poly.pdbx_seq_one_letter_code
_entity_poly.pdbx_strand_id
1 'polypeptide(L)'
;MANISQKGTDLQMSIRSGRSPGSTIKRKRASPKFLRPRAPPWSSLSFLSLSLSPRYCSSCAREGAAPVALKSAPLPSSHEVPLCGHLQVDPELLPAESPPNSSCRRRRAGLLLFLAFVRGRFLQASAPPLLLIGSPSLLCSWAVGAGGPAEAALGSARSPPSSVCAPQTGLGLLFVVVPLPPLSLLLRCFCCGMRRYLFPIILSGVFIDMLLEINMGVNFPGLLFAKMRVFSEDSVIEEFEMLTKDVRSVQVETLRRILEENREAEYLQGLGLRGRTDPESFKACVPLVTHADLEGYIKRIADGESSPILTGKPITSISLSSGTTQGKPKYVPFNSFLVQDTMQIYKTSFAFRNKEFPIGNGKGLQFIYSSKQVLTAGGLIATTATTNVYRSESFKRTMKDIQSQSSSPDEVIFGRDFEQSLYCHLLCGLLSSNEVQFVSSTFAHSIVHAFRTFEQVWEELCADIREGVLSSKITDPSMRDAVSKLLYPNPELADSISNKCNGLSNWFGVIPELWPNAKYVYGIMTGSMEPYLKKLRHYSGSLPLLSADYGSSEGWIGANVNPKLPPEEARFAVLPDIGYFEFIPLMKEGEEQDSGSNVANSQYTELEPVGLADVVLGKEYEIIVTNFAGLYRYRLGDVLRVTGFHNTTPELQFVCRRSLVLTLNIDKNTERDLQLAVEEASKLVAAEKLEVLDFSSCLERSTEPGRYVVFWELTGEARDDVLQGCADCLDRAFVDAGYVGSRRVKAIAPLELRVVRKGTFRKVLEHYLNQGAAMSQFKTPRFVGAANVNLLQIFCGNVVGSYFSTAYD
;
A
#
# COMPACT_ATOMS: atom_id res chain seq x y z
N MET A 1 68.64 3.83 -33.45
CA MET A 1 69.15 3.21 -34.69
C MET A 1 68.89 1.72 -34.62
N ALA A 2 68.72 1.06 -35.77
CA ALA A 2 68.75 -0.41 -35.97
C ALA A 2 67.66 -1.32 -35.33
N ASN A 3 67.20 -2.26 -36.17
CA ASN A 3 66.85 -3.66 -35.90
C ASN A 3 65.44 -4.13 -35.45
N ILE A 4 64.79 -4.81 -36.42
CA ILE A 4 64.20 -6.18 -36.32
C ILE A 4 62.86 -6.35 -35.57
N SER A 5 61.74 -6.53 -36.30
CA SER A 5 61.14 -7.86 -36.59
C SER A 5 59.73 -7.80 -37.24
N GLN A 6 59.52 -8.73 -38.16
CA GLN A 6 58.29 -9.35 -38.72
C GLN A 6 56.86 -8.83 -38.42
N LYS A 7 56.09 -8.64 -39.52
CA LYS A 7 54.77 -9.24 -39.90
C LYS A 7 53.58 -9.14 -38.93
N GLY A 8 52.33 -8.90 -39.34
CA GLY A 8 51.67 -8.75 -40.66
C GLY A 8 50.13 -8.94 -40.47
N THR A 9 49.20 -8.75 -41.40
CA THR A 9 49.25 -8.31 -42.81
C THR A 9 47.82 -7.89 -43.25
N ASP A 10 47.67 -7.06 -44.28
CA ASP A 10 46.41 -6.38 -44.65
C ASP A 10 45.62 -6.97 -45.85
N LEU A 11 44.31 -6.68 -45.84
CA LEU A 11 43.38 -6.37 -46.96
C LEU A 11 43.01 -7.37 -48.13
N GLN A 12 41.73 -7.20 -48.54
CA GLN A 12 41.16 -7.15 -49.92
C GLN A 12 40.73 -8.39 -50.77
N MET A 13 39.40 -8.52 -50.91
CA MET A 13 38.56 -8.40 -52.15
C MET A 13 38.62 -9.39 -53.36
N SER A 14 37.46 -10.08 -53.56
CA SER A 14 36.58 -10.06 -54.77
C SER A 14 36.64 -11.19 -55.85
N ILE A 15 35.56 -11.29 -56.67
CA ILE A 15 35.34 -12.12 -57.91
C ILE A 15 35.11 -13.65 -57.64
N ARG A 16 34.21 -14.47 -58.23
CA ARG A 16 33.08 -14.50 -59.26
C ARG A 16 32.29 -15.87 -59.07
N SER A 17 31.25 -16.37 -59.79
CA SER A 17 30.22 -15.94 -60.78
C SER A 17 29.21 -17.09 -61.12
N GLY A 18 27.94 -16.80 -61.48
CA GLY A 18 26.99 -17.71 -62.18
C GLY A 18 25.81 -18.26 -61.34
N ARG A 19 24.61 -18.60 -61.86
CA ARG A 19 23.98 -18.57 -63.20
C ARG A 19 22.45 -18.23 -63.08
N SER A 20 21.77 -17.92 -64.19
CA SER A 20 20.28 -17.76 -64.31
C SER A 20 19.70 -18.83 -65.29
N PRO A 21 18.37 -19.02 -65.52
CA PRO A 21 17.27 -18.06 -65.82
C PRO A 21 16.07 -18.16 -64.82
N GLY A 22 14.90 -17.48 -64.85
CA GLY A 22 14.22 -16.51 -65.73
C GLY A 22 12.69 -16.77 -65.73
N SER A 23 11.74 -15.86 -65.99
CA SER A 23 11.80 -14.39 -66.15
C SER A 23 10.39 -13.72 -66.26
N THR A 24 10.07 -12.72 -65.42
CA THR A 24 9.26 -11.48 -65.71
C THR A 24 7.74 -11.62 -66.07
N ILE A 25 6.75 -10.92 -65.46
CA ILE A 25 6.27 -9.54 -65.81
C ILE A 25 5.14 -8.95 -64.89
N LYS A 26 5.25 -7.64 -64.56
CA LYS A 26 4.26 -6.55 -64.23
C LYS A 26 3.12 -6.67 -63.16
N ARG A 27 3.30 -5.88 -62.09
CA ARG A 27 2.41 -4.87 -61.41
C ARG A 27 0.90 -4.74 -61.79
N LYS A 28 0.03 -4.55 -60.76
CA LYS A 28 -0.92 -3.39 -60.66
C LYS A 28 -1.48 -3.15 -59.24
N ARG A 29 -2.01 -1.94 -58.96
CA ARG A 29 -2.76 -1.55 -57.74
C ARG A 29 -4.25 -1.86 -57.87
N ALA A 30 -4.94 -2.17 -56.76
CA ALA A 30 -6.39 -1.95 -56.57
C ALA A 30 -6.74 -1.88 -55.07
N SER A 31 -7.83 -1.19 -54.72
CA SER A 31 -8.35 -1.03 -53.36
C SER A 31 -9.47 -2.04 -53.01
N PRO A 32 -9.69 -2.36 -51.72
CA PRO A 32 -10.84 -3.19 -51.31
C PRO A 32 -12.16 -2.43 -51.46
N LYS A 33 -13.25 -3.16 -51.75
CA LYS A 33 -14.63 -2.64 -51.80
C LYS A 33 -15.44 -3.13 -50.61
N PHE A 34 -16.45 -2.33 -50.24
CA PHE A 34 -17.51 -2.69 -49.28
C PHE A 34 -18.19 -4.03 -49.62
N LEU A 35 -18.49 -4.81 -48.58
CA LEU A 35 -19.53 -5.84 -48.57
C LEU A 35 -20.41 -5.63 -47.34
N ARG A 36 -21.72 -5.50 -47.54
CA ARG A 36 -22.73 -5.45 -46.46
C ARG A 36 -23.17 -6.87 -46.08
N PRO A 37 -23.31 -7.20 -44.79
CA PRO A 37 -24.15 -8.31 -44.35
C PRO A 37 -25.63 -8.08 -44.70
N ARG A 38 -26.43 -9.16 -44.75
CA ARG A 38 -27.88 -9.13 -44.98
C ARG A 38 -28.64 -9.20 -43.66
N ALA A 39 -29.83 -8.61 -43.61
CA ALA A 39 -30.79 -8.83 -42.53
C ALA A 39 -31.68 -10.07 -42.79
N PRO A 40 -32.01 -10.87 -41.76
CA PRO A 40 -33.15 -11.80 -41.74
C PRO A 40 -34.44 -11.08 -41.25
N PRO A 41 -35.63 -11.71 -41.35
CA PRO A 41 -36.89 -10.97 -41.53
C PRO A 41 -37.70 -10.72 -40.25
N TRP A 42 -38.71 -9.86 -40.40
CA TRP A 42 -39.73 -9.56 -39.39
C TRP A 42 -40.67 -10.75 -39.12
N SER A 43 -41.07 -10.92 -37.87
CA SER A 43 -42.32 -11.60 -37.50
C SER A 43 -43.22 -10.62 -36.73
N SER A 44 -44.48 -10.52 -37.15
CA SER A 44 -45.43 -9.53 -36.64
C SER A 44 -46.25 -10.07 -35.46
N LEU A 45 -46.24 -9.38 -34.33
CA LEU A 45 -47.30 -9.48 -33.32
C LEU A 45 -47.77 -8.08 -32.90
N SER A 46 -49.08 -7.90 -32.89
CA SER A 46 -49.74 -6.61 -32.79
C SER A 46 -49.94 -6.18 -31.34
N PHE A 47 -49.56 -4.95 -30.99
CA PHE A 47 -50.05 -4.28 -29.79
C PHE A 47 -51.10 -3.22 -30.17
N LEU A 48 -52.24 -3.25 -29.48
CA LEU A 48 -53.28 -2.24 -29.67
C LEU A 48 -52.84 -0.90 -29.07
N SER A 49 -53.14 0.19 -29.77
CA SER A 49 -53.13 1.52 -29.21
C SER A 49 -54.35 1.71 -28.30
N LEU A 50 -54.12 2.13 -27.05
CA LEU A 50 -55.14 2.72 -26.19
C LEU A 50 -54.63 4.03 -25.63
N SER A 51 -54.92 5.09 -26.37
CA SER A 51 -54.65 6.47 -25.98
C SER A 51 -55.61 6.92 -24.88
N LEU A 52 -55.09 7.28 -23.71
CA LEU A 52 -55.86 8.03 -22.70
C LEU A 52 -55.06 9.25 -22.23
N SER A 53 -55.52 10.44 -22.64
CA SER A 53 -55.12 11.72 -22.07
C SER A 53 -56.27 12.26 -21.21
N PRO A 54 -55.96 12.93 -20.10
CA PRO A 54 -56.40 14.31 -19.94
C PRO A 54 -55.20 15.24 -19.63
N ARG A 55 -55.04 16.47 -20.15
CA ARG A 55 -55.92 17.64 -20.41
C ARG A 55 -56.29 18.47 -19.16
N TYR A 56 -55.73 19.70 -19.13
CA TYR A 56 -56.00 20.86 -18.25
C TYR A 56 -55.65 20.67 -16.76
N CYS A 57 -55.18 21.69 -16.02
CA CYS A 57 -55.49 23.13 -16.11
C CYS A 57 -54.26 24.07 -16.19
N SER A 58 -54.46 25.39 -16.06
CA SER A 58 -53.48 26.45 -16.35
C SER A 58 -53.61 27.70 -15.45
N SER A 59 -52.75 28.71 -15.67
CA SER A 59 -52.54 29.97 -14.90
C SER A 59 -51.72 29.79 -13.61
N CYS A 60 -50.94 30.77 -13.12
CA CYS A 60 -50.86 32.21 -13.45
C CYS A 60 -49.48 32.69 -13.97
N ALA A 61 -49.46 33.92 -14.50
CA ALA A 61 -48.24 34.72 -14.73
C ALA A 61 -47.88 35.52 -13.44
N ARG A 62 -46.91 36.45 -13.36
CA ARG A 62 -46.27 37.33 -14.36
C ARG A 62 -45.01 38.00 -13.78
N GLU A 63 -44.29 38.76 -14.62
CA GLU A 63 -43.30 39.82 -14.27
C GLU A 63 -41.99 39.39 -13.56
N GLY A 64 -40.79 39.88 -13.89
CA GLY A 64 -40.34 40.63 -15.07
C GLY A 64 -39.70 42.01 -14.79
N ALA A 65 -38.42 42.06 -14.43
CA ALA A 65 -37.60 43.28 -14.43
C ALA A 65 -36.10 42.97 -14.65
N ALA A 66 -35.35 43.95 -15.16
CA ALA A 66 -33.92 43.85 -15.54
C ALA A 66 -33.08 44.92 -14.80
N PRO A 67 -31.73 44.91 -14.86
CA PRO A 67 -30.88 45.57 -13.86
C PRO A 67 -30.59 47.06 -14.13
N VAL A 68 -30.02 47.73 -13.12
CA VAL A 68 -29.48 49.11 -13.17
C VAL A 68 -28.01 49.11 -12.74
N ALA A 69 -27.17 49.94 -13.37
CA ALA A 69 -25.73 50.03 -13.09
C ALA A 69 -25.22 51.49 -13.09
N LEU A 70 -24.33 51.81 -12.14
CA LEU A 70 -23.42 52.98 -12.06
C LEU A 70 -22.20 52.53 -11.22
N LYS A 71 -20.94 52.72 -11.63
CA LYS A 71 -20.12 53.96 -11.71
C LYS A 71 -19.86 54.64 -10.34
N SER A 72 -18.65 55.10 -9.94
CA SER A 72 -17.24 54.75 -10.29
C SER A 72 -16.23 55.66 -9.54
N ALA A 73 -15.19 55.08 -8.89
CA ALA A 73 -13.92 55.73 -8.42
C ALA A 73 -14.02 56.84 -7.32
N PRO A 74 -12.91 57.34 -6.71
CA PRO A 74 -11.48 56.94 -6.76
C PRO A 74 -10.79 56.74 -5.36
N LEU A 75 -9.46 56.52 -5.36
CA LEU A 75 -8.54 56.33 -4.20
C LEU A 75 -8.08 57.66 -3.53
N PRO A 76 -7.56 57.61 -2.28
CA PRO A 76 -6.10 57.59 -2.00
C PRO A 76 -5.72 56.66 -0.82
N SER A 77 -4.48 56.42 -0.38
CA SER A 77 -3.11 56.26 -0.92
C SER A 77 -2.13 56.35 0.28
N SER A 78 -1.09 55.50 0.33
CA SER A 78 0.16 55.62 1.13
C SER A 78 0.14 55.83 2.66
N HIS A 79 0.72 54.89 3.42
CA HIS A 79 2.00 55.10 4.15
C HIS A 79 2.62 53.76 4.63
N GLU A 80 3.82 53.80 5.21
CA GLU A 80 4.78 52.68 5.32
C GLU A 80 5.22 52.41 6.78
N VAL A 81 5.40 51.11 7.16
CA VAL A 81 6.59 50.54 7.89
C VAL A 81 6.87 51.08 9.35
N PRO A 82 7.67 50.47 10.29
CA PRO A 82 8.41 49.19 10.34
C PRO A 82 8.16 48.23 11.56
N LEU A 83 8.65 46.98 11.41
CA LEU A 83 9.46 46.11 12.33
C LEU A 83 9.17 45.89 13.84
N CYS A 84 9.28 44.59 14.20
CA CYS A 84 9.95 43.98 15.38
C CYS A 84 9.42 44.14 16.82
N GLY A 85 9.29 42.99 17.50
CA GLY A 85 9.20 42.88 18.98
C GLY A 85 9.06 41.43 19.46
N HIS A 86 10.11 40.85 20.04
CA HIS A 86 10.03 39.59 20.82
C HIS A 86 9.65 39.91 22.28
N LEU A 87 8.81 39.10 22.92
CA LEU A 87 9.14 38.39 24.18
C LEU A 87 8.01 37.44 24.64
N GLN A 88 8.36 36.55 25.57
CA GLN A 88 7.46 35.57 26.23
C GLN A 88 6.91 36.14 27.55
N VAL A 89 5.85 35.50 28.10
CA VAL A 89 5.76 34.92 29.46
C VAL A 89 4.30 34.51 29.76
N ASP A 90 4.12 33.44 30.54
CA ASP A 90 2.85 32.84 30.97
C ASP A 90 2.25 33.54 32.25
N PRO A 91 1.46 32.90 33.14
CA PRO A 91 -0.01 32.80 33.06
C PRO A 91 -0.77 33.31 34.32
N GLU A 92 -2.08 32.98 34.37
CA GLU A 92 -3.03 33.05 35.52
C GLU A 92 -3.51 34.43 36.05
N LEU A 93 -4.84 34.65 36.05
CA LEU A 93 -5.68 34.56 37.26
C LEU A 93 -7.18 34.84 36.99
N LEU A 94 -8.04 34.34 37.89
CA LEU A 94 -9.49 34.65 37.96
C LEU A 94 -9.72 35.91 38.83
N PRO A 95 -10.94 36.51 38.79
CA PRO A 95 -11.86 36.22 39.89
C PRO A 95 -13.34 36.07 39.47
N ALA A 96 -14.20 35.71 40.42
CA ALA A 96 -15.66 35.67 40.29
C ALA A 96 -16.33 36.40 41.48
N GLU A 97 -17.55 36.92 41.30
CA GLU A 97 -18.70 36.73 42.23
C GLU A 97 -20.01 37.39 41.72
N SER A 98 -21.10 37.29 42.49
CA SER A 98 -22.52 37.44 42.06
C SER A 98 -23.46 37.58 43.30
N PRO A 99 -24.78 37.22 43.32
CA PRO A 99 -25.77 37.09 42.23
C PRO A 99 -27.20 37.73 42.30
N PRO A 100 -27.85 38.12 43.42
CA PRO A 100 -29.12 37.44 43.74
C PRO A 100 -30.43 38.27 43.76
N ASN A 101 -31.40 37.95 42.88
CA ASN A 101 -32.86 38.02 43.13
C ASN A 101 -33.67 37.42 41.94
N SER A 102 -34.84 36.77 42.07
CA SER A 102 -35.45 36.00 43.18
C SER A 102 -36.68 35.18 42.68
N SER A 103 -37.38 34.49 43.61
CA SER A 103 -38.70 33.81 43.47
C SER A 103 -38.74 32.33 43.05
N CYS A 104 -39.84 31.64 43.40
CA CYS A 104 -39.77 30.31 44.02
C CYS A 104 -41.14 29.58 44.19
N ARG A 105 -41.16 28.24 44.09
CA ARG A 105 -42.02 27.24 44.82
C ARG A 105 -41.62 25.81 44.33
N ARG A 106 -41.30 24.77 45.11
CA ARG A 106 -41.76 24.16 46.40
C ARG A 106 -42.91 23.13 46.30
N ARG A 107 -42.57 21.82 46.34
CA ARG A 107 -43.05 20.72 47.25
C ARG A 107 -42.50 19.38 46.69
N ARG A 108 -41.71 18.57 47.41
CA ARG A 108 -41.87 17.75 48.66
C ARG A 108 -42.36 16.32 48.38
N ALA A 109 -41.74 15.34 49.06
CA ALA A 109 -41.89 13.90 48.84
C ALA A 109 -43.01 13.23 49.67
N GLY A 110 -43.32 11.97 49.36
CA GLY A 110 -44.24 11.06 50.07
C GLY A 110 -43.97 9.60 49.71
N LEU A 111 -44.43 8.65 50.54
CA LEU A 111 -44.12 7.21 50.49
C LEU A 111 -45.41 6.36 50.62
N LEU A 112 -45.30 5.05 50.35
CA LEU A 112 -46.18 3.90 50.74
C LEU A 112 -47.27 3.39 49.76
N LEU A 113 -47.08 2.12 49.40
CA LEU A 113 -48.00 0.98 49.16
C LEU A 113 -49.51 1.18 48.89
N PHE A 114 -50.06 0.34 47.98
CA PHE A 114 -51.05 -0.70 48.35
C PHE A 114 -51.05 -1.92 47.40
N LEU A 115 -51.83 -2.98 47.70
CA LEU A 115 -51.78 -4.34 47.12
C LEU A 115 -53.12 -4.84 46.52
N ALA A 116 -53.06 -5.62 45.43
CA ALA A 116 -53.89 -6.81 45.08
C ALA A 116 -53.39 -7.36 43.71
N PHE A 117 -52.99 -8.62 43.43
CA PHE A 117 -53.25 -10.00 43.92
C PHE A 117 -54.44 -10.73 43.26
N VAL A 118 -54.17 -11.77 42.45
CA VAL A 118 -54.83 -13.10 42.47
C VAL A 118 -54.11 -14.12 41.52
N ARG A 119 -53.68 -15.25 42.12
CA ARG A 119 -53.49 -16.68 41.66
C ARG A 119 -53.30 -17.01 40.16
N GLY A 120 -52.54 -18.04 39.75
CA GLY A 120 -51.85 -19.19 40.40
C GLY A 120 -51.76 -20.36 39.38
N ARG A 121 -51.03 -21.49 39.51
CA ARG A 121 -50.19 -22.19 40.53
C ARG A 121 -49.09 -23.01 39.78
N PHE A 122 -47.85 -23.23 40.28
CA PHE A 122 -47.38 -24.21 41.30
C PHE A 122 -47.68 -25.70 40.93
N LEU A 123 -46.81 -26.72 41.11
CA LEU A 123 -45.75 -27.10 42.08
C LEU A 123 -44.52 -27.72 41.34
N GLN A 124 -43.37 -28.24 41.86
CA GLN A 124 -42.60 -28.38 43.14
C GLN A 124 -41.08 -28.57 42.74
N ALA A 125 -40.01 -28.29 43.51
CA ALA A 125 -39.38 -28.96 44.70
C ALA A 125 -38.73 -30.36 44.44
N SER A 126 -37.67 -30.84 45.13
CA SER A 126 -37.00 -30.45 46.39
C SER A 126 -35.55 -31.00 46.56
N ALA A 127 -34.78 -30.47 47.52
CA ALA A 127 -33.49 -31.01 48.08
C ALA A 127 -33.72 -31.50 49.56
N PRO A 128 -32.73 -31.81 50.46
CA PRO A 128 -31.24 -31.88 50.43
C PRO A 128 -30.76 -33.32 50.86
N PRO A 129 -29.84 -33.68 51.83
CA PRO A 129 -28.75 -33.00 52.57
C PRO A 129 -27.42 -33.80 52.90
N LEU A 130 -26.42 -33.10 53.50
CA LEU A 130 -25.49 -33.49 54.63
C LEU A 130 -24.64 -34.80 54.61
N LEU A 131 -23.29 -34.79 54.80
CA LEU A 131 -22.57 -34.69 56.11
C LEU A 131 -21.01 -34.64 55.97
N LEU A 132 -20.32 -33.82 56.80
CA LEU A 132 -18.93 -33.82 57.37
C LEU A 132 -17.71 -34.41 56.58
N ILE A 133 -16.44 -33.97 56.73
CA ILE A 133 -15.63 -33.32 57.82
C ILE A 133 -14.72 -32.23 57.15
N GLY A 134 -14.14 -31.17 57.74
CA GLY A 134 -14.01 -30.68 59.14
C GLY A 134 -13.29 -29.31 59.21
N SER A 135 -12.52 -29.03 60.28
CA SER A 135 -12.05 -27.67 60.70
C SER A 135 -10.69 -27.74 61.50
N PRO A 136 -10.10 -26.66 62.13
CA PRO A 136 -10.50 -25.22 62.24
C PRO A 136 -9.37 -24.10 62.25
N SER A 137 -9.77 -22.82 62.12
CA SER A 137 -9.28 -21.58 62.84
C SER A 137 -7.82 -21.04 62.76
N LEU A 138 -7.46 -19.75 63.00
CA LEU A 138 -8.12 -18.40 63.07
C LEU A 138 -7.06 -17.23 63.17
N LEU A 139 -7.36 -16.01 62.63
CA LEU A 139 -6.86 -14.64 63.00
C LEU A 139 -5.34 -14.31 62.85
N CYS A 140 -4.81 -13.06 62.83
CA CYS A 140 -5.25 -11.64 63.01
C CYS A 140 -4.27 -10.70 62.19
N SER A 141 -4.63 -9.64 61.44
CA SER A 141 -5.01 -8.23 61.79
C SER A 141 -3.91 -7.12 61.68
N TRP A 142 -4.29 -5.99 61.03
CA TRP A 142 -3.88 -4.56 61.21
C TRP A 142 -2.79 -3.81 60.37
N ALA A 143 -3.23 -2.63 59.87
CA ALA A 143 -2.60 -1.28 59.84
C ALA A 143 -1.55 -0.81 58.77
N VAL A 144 -2.08 0.03 57.84
CA VAL A 144 -1.57 1.29 57.23
C VAL A 144 -0.17 1.83 57.60
N GLY A 145 0.58 2.28 56.57
CA GLY A 145 1.67 3.27 56.69
C GLY A 145 2.24 3.71 55.33
N ALA A 146 2.57 4.98 55.14
CA ALA A 146 3.15 5.53 53.90
C ALA A 146 4.40 6.38 54.19
N GLY A 147 5.34 6.47 53.23
CA GLY A 147 6.42 7.47 53.31
C GLY A 147 7.68 7.20 52.48
N GLY A 148 7.87 8.03 51.44
CA GLY A 148 9.12 8.80 51.23
C GLY A 148 10.38 8.11 50.65
N PRO A 149 11.21 8.84 49.86
CA PRO A 149 12.49 8.36 49.33
C PRO A 149 13.73 9.10 49.89
N ALA A 150 14.91 8.57 49.55
CA ALA A 150 16.18 9.31 49.32
C ALA A 150 16.91 8.56 48.18
N GLU A 151 17.48 9.14 47.12
CA GLU A 151 18.31 10.34 46.93
C GLU A 151 19.76 10.27 47.48
N ALA A 152 20.67 10.99 46.79
CA ALA A 152 22.14 10.91 46.86
C ALA A 152 22.72 9.56 46.34
N ALA A 153 23.14 9.38 45.08
CA ALA A 153 23.82 10.25 44.09
C ALA A 153 25.30 10.56 44.40
N LEU A 154 26.13 10.56 43.35
CA LEU A 154 27.56 10.93 43.28
C LEU A 154 28.52 10.05 44.13
N GLY A 155 29.49 9.30 43.60
CA GLY A 155 29.90 9.07 42.20
C GLY A 155 31.35 9.49 41.92
N SER A 156 31.95 8.95 40.85
CA SER A 156 33.33 9.19 40.38
C SER A 156 34.46 8.65 41.31
N ALA A 157 35.66 8.34 40.83
CA ALA A 157 36.11 7.89 39.50
C ALA A 157 37.57 7.37 39.59
N ARG A 158 38.00 6.61 38.56
CA ARG A 158 39.40 6.21 38.23
C ARG A 158 40.04 5.21 39.21
N SER A 159 40.54 4.02 38.82
CA SER A 159 41.36 3.55 37.66
C SER A 159 42.88 3.79 37.87
N PRO A 160 43.76 2.82 37.54
CA PRO A 160 44.55 2.14 38.58
C PRO A 160 46.05 2.56 38.61
N PRO A 161 47.07 1.93 37.96
CA PRO A 161 47.22 0.65 37.25
C PRO A 161 48.16 -0.36 37.99
N SER A 162 48.52 -1.48 37.33
CA SER A 162 49.78 -2.28 37.48
C SER A 162 50.19 -2.91 38.85
N SER A 163 50.88 -4.05 38.99
CA SER A 163 51.03 -5.35 38.27
C SER A 163 52.27 -6.09 38.82
N VAL A 164 52.44 -7.40 38.52
CA VAL A 164 53.71 -8.20 38.62
C VAL A 164 54.06 -8.91 39.95
N CYS A 165 54.15 -10.24 39.86
CA CYS A 165 54.94 -11.27 40.61
C CYS A 165 55.01 -11.35 42.16
N ALA A 166 54.45 -12.45 42.70
CA ALA A 166 55.07 -13.66 43.32
C ALA A 166 56.63 -13.74 43.46
N PRO A 167 57.27 -14.70 44.21
CA PRO A 167 56.75 -16.03 44.65
C PRO A 167 57.27 -16.59 46.02
N GLN A 168 57.09 -17.92 46.23
CA GLN A 168 57.80 -18.83 47.18
C GLN A 168 57.45 -18.71 48.71
N THR A 169 57.51 -19.76 49.55
CA THR A 169 57.95 -21.18 49.44
C THR A 169 57.27 -22.07 50.52
N GLY A 170 57.17 -23.41 50.34
CA GLY A 170 56.98 -24.34 51.50
C GLY A 170 56.40 -25.75 51.27
N LEU A 171 57.26 -26.78 51.21
CA LEU A 171 57.12 -28.25 51.49
C LEU A 171 55.76 -29.00 51.50
N GLY A 172 55.73 -30.29 51.06
CA GLY A 172 54.84 -31.28 51.72
C GLY A 172 54.35 -32.63 51.09
N LEU A 173 55.22 -33.54 50.61
CA LEU A 173 55.00 -35.01 50.49
C LEU A 173 53.97 -35.66 49.49
N LEU A 174 54.14 -36.99 49.34
CA LEU A 174 53.60 -37.99 48.37
C LEU A 174 52.15 -38.44 48.70
N PHE A 175 51.38 -39.22 47.92
CA PHE A 175 51.57 -40.11 46.74
C PHE A 175 50.45 -39.82 45.67
N VAL A 176 50.55 -39.98 44.32
CA VAL A 176 51.12 -41.02 43.40
C VAL A 176 50.22 -42.29 43.31
N VAL A 177 49.74 -42.81 42.17
CA VAL A 177 49.63 -42.45 40.70
C VAL A 177 48.62 -43.48 40.08
N VAL A 178 47.94 -43.41 38.91
CA VAL A 178 48.23 -43.13 37.47
C VAL A 178 46.94 -42.68 36.71
N PRO A 179 47.00 -42.23 35.43
CA PRO A 179 45.90 -41.56 34.71
C PRO A 179 45.40 -42.29 33.43
N LEU A 180 44.59 -41.62 32.58
CA LEU A 180 44.43 -41.95 31.15
C LEU A 180 44.08 -40.71 30.27
N PRO A 181 44.89 -40.34 29.26
CA PRO A 181 44.57 -39.36 28.20
C PRO A 181 44.12 -40.05 26.87
N PRO A 182 43.72 -39.32 25.80
CA PRO A 182 42.94 -39.87 24.68
C PRO A 182 43.77 -40.38 23.48
N LEU A 183 43.09 -40.99 22.49
CA LEU A 183 43.67 -41.38 21.19
C LEU A 183 42.76 -41.03 19.99
N SER A 184 43.27 -41.20 18.77
CA SER A 184 42.81 -40.59 17.52
C SER A 184 42.37 -41.57 16.40
N LEU A 185 41.90 -41.01 15.27
CA LEU A 185 41.61 -41.56 13.94
C LEU A 185 41.90 -43.06 13.65
N LEU A 186 40.92 -43.74 13.02
CA LEU A 186 40.99 -44.65 11.85
C LEU A 186 39.53 -45.13 11.57
N LEU A 187 38.86 -44.98 10.42
CA LEU A 187 39.13 -45.18 8.97
C LEU A 187 38.86 -46.62 8.46
N ARG A 188 37.66 -46.80 7.88
CA ARG A 188 37.26 -47.66 6.73
C ARG A 188 37.47 -49.21 6.73
N CYS A 189 36.34 -49.88 6.50
CA CYS A 189 36.11 -51.01 5.56
C CYS A 189 36.46 -52.46 5.96
N PHE A 190 35.96 -53.40 5.11
CA PHE A 190 35.91 -54.88 5.22
C PHE A 190 34.90 -55.41 6.25
N CYS A 191 34.09 -56.47 6.02
CA CYS A 191 33.89 -57.38 4.87
C CYS A 191 32.40 -57.38 4.44
N CYS A 192 32.02 -57.62 3.17
CA CYS A 192 31.87 -58.94 2.49
C CYS A 192 31.00 -59.97 3.26
N GLY A 193 29.99 -60.66 2.67
CA GLY A 193 29.41 -60.55 1.32
C GLY A 193 29.01 -61.90 0.68
N MET A 194 27.77 -62.37 0.90
CA MET A 194 27.14 -63.50 0.17
C MET A 194 25.65 -63.14 -0.10
N ARG A 195 25.17 -63.05 -1.34
CA ARG A 195 24.76 -64.14 -2.27
C ARG A 195 23.72 -65.08 -1.62
N ARG A 196 22.41 -64.87 -1.87
CA ARG A 196 21.61 -65.24 -3.08
C ARG A 196 21.02 -66.65 -2.99
N TYR A 197 19.68 -66.76 -2.86
CA TYR A 197 18.84 -67.84 -3.41
C TYR A 197 17.45 -67.29 -3.81
N LEU A 198 16.60 -68.10 -4.45
CA LEU A 198 15.45 -67.65 -5.27
C LEU A 198 14.07 -67.80 -4.59
N PHE A 199 13.09 -67.08 -5.17
CA PHE A 199 11.63 -67.28 -5.19
C PHE A 199 11.12 -68.74 -5.30
N PRO A 200 9.79 -69.02 -5.16
CA PRO A 200 8.66 -68.24 -4.59
C PRO A 200 7.78 -69.07 -3.61
N ILE A 201 6.70 -68.48 -3.06
CA ILE A 201 5.42 -69.17 -2.72
C ILE A 201 4.27 -68.15 -2.59
N ILE A 202 3.02 -68.60 -2.77
CA ILE A 202 1.80 -67.76 -2.81
C ILE A 202 0.90 -68.03 -1.60
N LEU A 203 0.46 -66.98 -0.90
CA LEU A 203 -0.80 -66.87 -0.15
C LEU A 203 -1.27 -65.40 -0.28
N SER A 204 -2.37 -65.05 -0.94
CA SER A 204 -3.81 -65.40 -0.75
C SER A 204 -4.52 -64.54 0.31
N GLY A 205 -5.15 -63.45 -0.15
CA GLY A 205 -6.36 -62.82 0.41
C GLY A 205 -6.40 -62.40 1.88
N VAL A 206 -6.13 -61.11 2.15
CA VAL A 206 -7.16 -60.14 2.60
C VAL A 206 -6.79 -58.76 2.04
N PHE A 207 -7.39 -58.37 0.92
CA PHE A 207 -7.46 -57.01 0.38
C PHE A 207 -8.68 -56.96 -0.55
N ILE A 208 -9.38 -55.82 -0.60
CA ILE A 208 -10.79 -55.70 -1.03
C ILE A 208 -11.76 -56.26 0.04
N ASP A 209 -12.04 -55.45 1.07
CA ASP A 209 -13.36 -55.44 1.75
C ASP A 209 -13.57 -54.17 2.63
N MET A 210 -13.05 -53.01 2.19
CA MET A 210 -13.17 -51.76 2.96
C MET A 210 -13.14 -50.50 2.08
N LEU A 211 -13.90 -50.49 0.97
CA LEU A 211 -13.96 -49.33 0.07
C LEU A 211 -15.34 -49.09 -0.59
N LEU A 212 -16.40 -49.75 -0.13
CA LEU A 212 -17.73 -49.65 -0.74
C LEU A 212 -18.87 -49.88 0.28
N GLU A 213 -19.05 -48.95 1.22
CA GLU A 213 -20.38 -48.55 1.73
C GLU A 213 -20.31 -47.31 2.64
N ILE A 214 -21.47 -46.65 2.82
CA ILE A 214 -21.76 -45.36 3.48
C ILE A 214 -21.81 -44.16 2.53
N ASN A 215 -22.96 -44.04 1.86
CA ASN A 215 -23.50 -42.79 1.33
C ASN A 215 -24.97 -42.65 1.78
N MET A 216 -25.17 -42.26 3.04
CA MET A 216 -26.46 -41.90 3.66
C MET A 216 -26.13 -40.89 4.78
N GLY A 217 -26.54 -39.63 4.62
CA GLY A 217 -26.03 -38.53 5.44
C GLY A 217 -26.83 -38.22 6.71
N VAL A 218 -26.14 -38.09 7.85
CA VAL A 218 -26.59 -37.32 9.04
C VAL A 218 -25.37 -36.58 9.62
N ASN A 219 -25.55 -35.32 10.00
CA ASN A 219 -24.51 -34.50 10.64
C ASN A 219 -24.38 -34.82 12.13
N PHE A 220 -23.14 -34.92 12.65
CA PHE A 220 -22.79 -34.48 14.00
C PHE A 220 -21.29 -34.12 14.09
N PRO A 221 -20.90 -32.94 14.62
CA PRO A 221 -19.49 -32.51 14.64
C PRO A 221 -18.78 -32.88 15.95
N GLY A 222 -17.55 -33.41 15.85
CA GLY A 222 -16.66 -33.60 17.00
C GLY A 222 -15.38 -34.36 16.63
N LEU A 223 -14.24 -33.92 17.18
CA LEU A 223 -12.93 -34.60 17.13
C LEU A 223 -12.43 -35.01 15.72
N LEU A 224 -12.21 -34.03 14.85
CA LEU A 224 -11.27 -34.19 13.73
C LEU A 224 -9.87 -33.73 14.14
N PHE A 225 -8.86 -34.53 13.81
CA PHE A 225 -7.45 -34.29 14.16
C PHE A 225 -6.99 -32.89 13.74
N ALA A 226 -6.20 -32.24 14.60
CA ALA A 226 -5.42 -31.05 14.25
C ALA A 226 -4.30 -31.40 13.27
N LYS A 227 -4.64 -31.72 12.01
CA LYS A 227 -3.70 -31.68 10.90
C LYS A 227 -3.08 -30.29 10.87
N MET A 228 -1.76 -30.23 11.03
CA MET A 228 -1.00 -29.07 10.55
C MET A 228 -1.33 -28.90 9.06
N ARG A 229 -2.09 -27.85 8.72
CA ARG A 229 -2.30 -27.48 7.32
C ARG A 229 -0.98 -26.95 6.78
N VAL A 230 -0.18 -27.84 6.21
CA VAL A 230 0.95 -27.48 5.35
C VAL A 230 0.38 -26.59 4.24
N PHE A 231 1.01 -25.44 4.02
CA PHE A 231 0.63 -24.55 2.92
C PHE A 231 0.80 -25.28 1.58
N SER A 232 -0.21 -25.21 0.72
CA SER A 232 -0.23 -25.86 -0.59
C SER A 232 -0.63 -24.82 -1.63
N GLU A 233 0.30 -24.54 -2.54
CA GLU A 233 0.12 -23.55 -3.60
C GLU A 233 -1.01 -23.96 -4.55
N ASP A 234 -1.03 -25.23 -4.97
CA ASP A 234 -2.10 -25.75 -5.82
C ASP A 234 -3.47 -25.69 -5.11
N SER A 235 -3.57 -25.98 -3.81
CA SER A 235 -4.85 -25.86 -3.07
C SER A 235 -5.36 -24.42 -2.98
N VAL A 236 -4.47 -23.43 -2.92
CA VAL A 236 -4.84 -22.00 -2.88
C VAL A 236 -5.18 -21.47 -4.27
N ILE A 237 -4.51 -21.98 -5.31
CA ILE A 237 -4.90 -21.75 -6.70
C ILE A 237 -6.27 -22.38 -6.96
N GLU A 238 -6.52 -23.64 -6.58
CA GLU A 238 -7.82 -24.30 -6.73
C GLU A 238 -8.96 -23.54 -6.03
N GLU A 239 -8.72 -23.01 -4.82
CA GLU A 239 -9.67 -22.15 -4.11
C GLU A 239 -10.01 -20.88 -4.91
N PHE A 240 -9.00 -20.18 -5.44
CA PHE A 240 -9.20 -19.02 -6.32
C PHE A 240 -9.87 -19.38 -7.66
N GLU A 241 -9.51 -20.51 -8.26
CA GLU A 241 -10.13 -21.05 -9.47
C GLU A 241 -11.59 -21.47 -9.23
N MET A 242 -12.01 -21.80 -8.01
CA MET A 242 -13.43 -22.02 -7.68
C MET A 242 -14.16 -20.68 -7.53
N LEU A 243 -13.61 -19.76 -6.74
CA LEU A 243 -14.19 -18.44 -6.47
C LEU A 243 -14.43 -17.62 -7.75
N THR A 244 -13.53 -17.72 -8.73
CA THR A 244 -13.60 -16.94 -9.98
C THR A 244 -14.48 -17.52 -11.07
N LYS A 245 -15.05 -18.73 -10.92
CA LYS A 245 -15.91 -19.39 -11.94
C LYS A 245 -17.35 -18.87 -11.99
N ASP A 246 -17.89 -18.43 -10.86
CA ASP A 246 -19.19 -17.74 -10.81
C ASP A 246 -19.12 -16.58 -9.81
N VAL A 247 -18.49 -15.49 -10.28
CA VAL A 247 -18.33 -14.27 -9.50
C VAL A 247 -19.67 -13.63 -9.14
N ARG A 248 -20.75 -13.85 -9.92
CA ARG A 248 -22.07 -13.30 -9.59
C ARG A 248 -22.62 -13.96 -8.32
N SER A 249 -22.63 -15.30 -8.27
CA SER A 249 -23.10 -16.02 -7.08
C SER A 249 -22.22 -15.73 -5.86
N VAL A 250 -20.89 -15.70 -6.01
CA VAL A 250 -19.98 -15.40 -4.90
C VAL A 250 -20.13 -13.96 -4.38
N GLN A 251 -20.37 -12.97 -5.24
CA GLN A 251 -20.64 -11.59 -4.81
C GLN A 251 -21.96 -11.46 -4.04
N VAL A 252 -23.03 -12.14 -4.48
CA VAL A 252 -24.32 -12.14 -3.77
C VAL A 252 -24.18 -12.79 -2.38
N GLU A 253 -23.51 -13.94 -2.30
CA GLU A 253 -23.23 -14.62 -1.03
C GLU A 253 -22.34 -13.78 -0.10
N THR A 254 -21.35 -13.06 -0.66
CA THR A 254 -20.45 -12.19 0.11
C THR A 254 -21.19 -10.97 0.66
N LEU A 255 -22.06 -10.33 -0.12
CA LEU A 255 -22.94 -9.27 0.36
C LEU A 255 -23.88 -9.78 1.46
N ARG A 256 -24.50 -10.96 1.27
CA ARG A 256 -25.35 -11.61 2.29
C ARG A 256 -24.59 -11.79 3.61
N ARG A 257 -23.37 -12.34 3.56
CA ARG A 257 -22.49 -12.52 4.73
C ARG A 257 -22.13 -11.19 5.42
N ILE A 258 -21.79 -10.14 4.67
CA ILE A 258 -21.48 -8.81 5.22
C ILE A 258 -22.71 -8.24 5.96
N LEU A 259 -23.89 -8.32 5.34
CA LEU A 259 -25.13 -7.75 5.89
C LEU A 259 -25.68 -8.56 7.07
N GLU A 260 -25.40 -9.87 7.15
CA GLU A 260 -25.75 -10.71 8.30
C GLU A 260 -24.83 -10.48 9.51
N GLU A 261 -23.51 -10.43 9.30
CA GLU A 261 -22.53 -10.12 10.35
C GLU A 261 -22.74 -8.70 10.91
N ASN A 262 -23.05 -7.73 10.04
CA ASN A 262 -23.24 -6.35 10.42
C ASN A 262 -24.71 -5.94 10.62
N ARG A 263 -25.63 -6.90 10.77
CA ARG A 263 -27.08 -6.66 10.92
C ARG A 263 -27.47 -5.74 12.10
N GLU A 264 -26.60 -5.64 13.11
CA GLU A 264 -26.80 -4.81 14.29
C GLU A 264 -26.19 -3.41 14.16
N ALA A 265 -25.51 -3.11 13.05
CA ALA A 265 -24.88 -1.83 12.81
C ALA A 265 -25.90 -0.67 12.74
N GLU A 266 -25.74 0.33 13.60
CA GLU A 266 -26.58 1.54 13.66
C GLU A 266 -26.79 2.17 12.28
N TYR A 267 -25.72 2.26 11.48
CA TYR A 267 -25.76 2.80 10.12
C TYR A 267 -26.75 2.05 9.20
N LEU A 268 -26.73 0.71 9.21
CA LEU A 268 -27.65 -0.10 8.39
C LEU A 268 -29.08 -0.10 8.93
N GLN A 269 -29.25 0.06 10.25
CA GLN A 269 -30.56 0.20 10.88
C GLN A 269 -31.22 1.55 10.52
N GLY A 270 -30.45 2.64 10.59
CA GLY A 270 -30.91 3.99 10.22
C GLY A 270 -31.34 4.11 8.75
N LEU A 271 -30.69 3.36 7.86
CA LEU A 271 -31.00 3.31 6.42
C LEU A 271 -32.22 2.43 6.06
N GLY A 272 -32.91 1.84 7.04
CA GLY A 272 -34.16 1.10 6.78
C GLY A 272 -34.00 -0.21 6.01
N LEU A 273 -32.78 -0.76 5.93
CA LEU A 273 -32.52 -2.06 5.30
C LEU A 273 -33.29 -3.20 6.02
N ARG A 274 -33.52 -3.08 7.33
CA ARG A 274 -34.36 -3.97 8.16
C ARG A 274 -33.95 -5.46 8.11
N GLY A 275 -32.65 -5.72 8.00
CA GLY A 275 -32.10 -7.09 7.94
C GLY A 275 -32.35 -7.83 6.62
N ARG A 276 -32.74 -7.11 5.56
CA ARG A 276 -32.70 -7.62 4.19
C ARG A 276 -31.26 -7.75 3.70
N THR A 277 -30.99 -8.77 2.90
CA THR A 277 -29.64 -9.18 2.48
C THR A 277 -29.48 -9.30 0.96
N ASP A 278 -30.56 -9.05 0.21
CA ASP A 278 -30.59 -9.03 -1.24
C ASP A 278 -29.92 -7.76 -1.84
N PRO A 279 -29.17 -7.89 -2.96
CA PRO A 279 -28.53 -6.74 -3.63
C PRO A 279 -29.49 -5.61 -4.00
N GLU A 280 -30.72 -5.95 -4.39
CA GLU A 280 -31.74 -5.00 -4.83
C GLU A 280 -32.17 -4.09 -3.66
N SER A 281 -32.54 -4.67 -2.51
CA SER A 281 -32.83 -3.91 -1.29
C SER A 281 -31.61 -3.16 -0.77
N PHE A 282 -30.42 -3.73 -0.86
CA PHE A 282 -29.18 -3.07 -0.46
C PHE A 282 -28.94 -1.80 -1.31
N LYS A 283 -28.93 -1.91 -2.64
CA LYS A 283 -28.74 -0.76 -3.55
C LYS A 283 -29.84 0.30 -3.43
N ALA A 284 -31.07 -0.10 -3.12
CA ALA A 284 -32.21 0.80 -2.97
C ALA A 284 -32.25 1.55 -1.61
N CYS A 285 -31.63 1.00 -0.56
CA CYS A 285 -31.66 1.59 0.79
C CYS A 285 -30.33 2.25 1.20
N VAL A 286 -29.20 1.75 0.69
CA VAL A 286 -27.87 2.24 1.07
C VAL A 286 -27.35 3.21 -0.01
N PRO A 287 -27.04 4.47 0.34
CA PRO A 287 -26.52 5.45 -0.61
C PRO A 287 -25.05 5.18 -0.94
N LEU A 288 -24.58 5.72 -2.07
CA LEU A 288 -23.14 5.89 -2.33
C LEU A 288 -22.58 6.92 -1.34
N VAL A 289 -21.45 6.62 -0.71
CA VAL A 289 -20.82 7.50 0.30
C VAL A 289 -19.33 7.71 0.07
N THR A 290 -18.81 8.81 0.59
CA THR A 290 -17.38 9.12 0.69
C THR A 290 -16.90 8.95 2.14
N HIS A 291 -15.64 9.32 2.39
CA HIS A 291 -15.12 9.33 3.77
C HIS A 291 -15.77 10.40 4.66
N ALA A 292 -16.15 11.55 4.11
CA ALA A 292 -16.74 12.65 4.88
C ALA A 292 -18.10 12.27 5.48
N ASP A 293 -18.90 11.50 4.73
CA ASP A 293 -20.22 11.03 5.14
C ASP A 293 -20.15 10.02 6.30
N LEU A 294 -19.03 9.30 6.41
CA LEU A 294 -18.75 8.33 7.47
C LEU A 294 -17.91 8.92 8.63
N GLU A 295 -17.31 10.11 8.47
CA GLU A 295 -16.35 10.67 9.43
C GLU A 295 -16.93 10.82 10.84
N GLY A 296 -18.21 11.22 10.97
CA GLY A 296 -18.89 11.33 12.26
C GLY A 296 -19.06 9.98 12.99
N TYR A 297 -19.34 8.91 12.25
CA TYR A 297 -19.45 7.54 12.79
C TYR A 297 -18.06 6.98 13.16
N ILE A 298 -17.07 7.16 12.29
CA ILE A 298 -15.68 6.73 12.52
C ILE A 298 -15.09 7.47 13.73
N LYS A 299 -15.43 8.76 13.91
CA LYS A 299 -15.03 9.53 15.08
C LYS A 299 -15.62 8.97 16.38
N ARG A 300 -16.91 8.63 16.43
CA ARG A 300 -17.52 8.01 17.63
C ARG A 300 -16.81 6.73 18.06
N ILE A 301 -16.45 5.88 17.10
CA ILE A 301 -15.62 4.67 17.34
C ILE A 301 -14.24 5.07 17.90
N ALA A 302 -13.56 6.04 17.29
CA ALA A 302 -12.25 6.52 17.74
C ALA A 302 -12.29 7.20 19.12
N ASP A 303 -13.39 7.86 19.47
CA ASP A 303 -13.63 8.50 20.77
C ASP A 303 -14.08 7.51 21.85
N GLY A 304 -14.25 6.22 21.51
CA GLY A 304 -14.38 5.10 22.46
C GLY A 304 -15.77 4.49 22.57
N GLU A 305 -16.70 4.85 21.69
CA GLU A 305 -18.03 4.26 21.69
C GLU A 305 -17.99 2.80 21.20
N SER A 306 -18.41 1.87 22.06
CA SER A 306 -18.34 0.42 21.85
C SER A 306 -19.63 -0.20 21.31
N SER A 307 -20.60 0.63 20.90
CA SER A 307 -21.81 0.20 20.20
C SER A 307 -21.45 -0.33 18.78
N PRO A 308 -22.28 -1.21 18.19
CA PRO A 308 -22.11 -1.61 16.80
C PRO A 308 -22.53 -0.44 15.88
N ILE A 309 -21.61 0.49 15.61
CA ILE A 309 -21.92 1.69 14.82
C ILE A 309 -21.91 1.36 13.31
N LEU A 310 -20.79 0.83 12.82
CA LEU A 310 -20.56 0.50 11.40
C LEU A 310 -20.51 -1.01 11.14
N THR A 311 -20.15 -1.83 12.13
CA THR A 311 -19.99 -3.29 11.99
C THR A 311 -20.39 -3.99 13.30
N GLY A 312 -20.80 -5.26 13.21
CA GLY A 312 -21.09 -6.11 14.37
C GLY A 312 -19.82 -6.58 15.11
N LYS A 313 -18.64 -6.52 14.49
CA LYS A 313 -17.37 -6.89 15.16
C LYS A 313 -16.65 -5.66 15.74
N PRO A 314 -16.07 -5.77 16.95
CA PRO A 314 -15.24 -4.72 17.52
C PRO A 314 -14.11 -4.27 16.56
N ILE A 315 -13.98 -2.95 16.41
CA ILE A 315 -12.85 -2.32 15.75
C ILE A 315 -11.66 -2.37 16.70
N THR A 316 -10.56 -2.99 16.27
CA THR A 316 -9.36 -3.24 17.10
C THR A 316 -8.34 -2.11 17.01
N SER A 317 -8.35 -1.38 15.91
CA SER A 317 -7.48 -0.22 15.68
C SER A 317 -8.09 0.70 14.61
N ILE A 318 -7.53 1.90 14.48
CA ILE A 318 -7.81 2.82 13.39
C ILE A 318 -6.63 2.82 12.43
N SER A 319 -6.89 2.49 11.17
CA SER A 319 -5.94 2.66 10.08
C SER A 319 -5.91 4.12 9.64
N LEU A 320 -4.72 4.72 9.62
CA LEU A 320 -4.46 6.02 8.99
C LEU A 320 -4.23 5.79 7.50
N SER A 321 -5.07 6.36 6.64
CA SER A 321 -4.91 6.29 5.17
C SER A 321 -4.08 7.48 4.67
N SER A 322 -3.18 7.23 3.71
CA SER A 322 -2.36 8.25 3.05
C SER A 322 -3.15 9.16 2.09
N GLY A 323 -4.40 8.82 1.77
CA GLY A 323 -5.29 9.66 0.97
C GLY A 323 -5.87 10.82 1.78
N THR A 324 -5.13 11.93 1.91
CA THR A 324 -5.53 13.07 2.75
C THR A 324 -6.69 13.88 2.17
N THR A 325 -7.84 13.91 2.86
CA THR A 325 -8.85 14.94 2.66
C THR A 325 -8.37 16.23 3.33
N GLN A 326 -8.25 17.33 2.59
CA GLN A 326 -7.85 18.65 3.11
C GLN A 326 -6.52 18.66 3.93
N GLY A 327 -5.58 17.76 3.61
CA GLY A 327 -4.29 17.66 4.31
C GLY A 327 -4.29 16.91 5.64
N LYS A 328 -5.42 16.31 6.07
CA LYS A 328 -5.48 15.42 7.25
C LYS A 328 -5.51 13.94 6.81
N PRO A 329 -4.83 13.02 7.51
CA PRO A 329 -4.98 11.59 7.28
C PRO A 329 -6.42 11.13 7.59
N LYS A 330 -7.04 10.37 6.70
CA LYS A 330 -8.35 9.76 6.97
C LYS A 330 -8.20 8.67 8.04
N TYR A 331 -9.09 8.67 9.02
CA TYR A 331 -9.30 7.54 9.92
C TYR A 331 -10.15 6.48 9.21
N VAL A 332 -9.73 5.23 9.25
CA VAL A 332 -10.41 4.08 8.64
C VAL A 332 -10.54 2.97 9.70
N PRO A 333 -11.73 2.41 9.96
CA PRO A 333 -11.90 1.32 10.92
C PRO A 333 -11.09 0.07 10.52
N PHE A 334 -10.39 -0.56 11.46
CA PHE A 334 -9.62 -1.77 11.23
C PHE A 334 -9.95 -2.87 12.26
N ASN A 335 -10.20 -4.09 11.77
CA ASN A 335 -10.53 -5.25 12.58
C ASN A 335 -9.90 -6.54 12.00
N SER A 336 -10.22 -7.69 12.59
CA SER A 336 -9.63 -8.99 12.22
C SER A 336 -10.02 -9.50 10.83
N PHE A 337 -11.10 -9.00 10.21
CA PHE A 337 -11.43 -9.37 8.83
C PHE A 337 -10.40 -8.83 7.84
N LEU A 338 -10.06 -7.54 7.90
CA LEU A 338 -9.06 -6.94 7.00
C LEU A 338 -7.69 -7.63 7.12
N VAL A 339 -7.35 -8.19 8.29
CA VAL A 339 -6.17 -9.06 8.46
C VAL A 339 -6.32 -10.37 7.70
N GLN A 340 -7.47 -11.05 7.81
CA GLN A 340 -7.77 -12.30 7.09
C GLN A 340 -7.73 -12.08 5.58
N ASP A 341 -8.41 -11.05 5.06
CA ASP A 341 -8.42 -10.67 3.64
C ASP A 341 -6.99 -10.41 3.11
N THR A 342 -6.17 -9.72 3.91
CA THR A 342 -4.74 -9.50 3.59
C THR A 342 -3.96 -10.81 3.49
N MET A 343 -4.19 -11.76 4.40
CA MET A 343 -3.48 -13.05 4.38
C MET A 343 -3.93 -13.91 3.20
N GLN A 344 -5.20 -13.83 2.79
CA GLN A 344 -5.72 -14.52 1.61
C GLN A 344 -5.07 -13.97 0.33
N ILE A 345 -5.09 -12.64 0.14
CA ILE A 345 -4.40 -11.97 -0.98
C ILE A 345 -2.92 -12.37 -1.04
N TYR A 346 -2.18 -12.29 0.07
CA TYR A 346 -0.77 -12.66 0.10
C TYR A 346 -0.52 -14.14 -0.23
N LYS A 347 -1.42 -15.05 0.18
CA LYS A 347 -1.32 -16.48 -0.12
C LYS A 347 -1.63 -16.79 -1.59
N THR A 348 -2.68 -16.20 -2.17
CA THR A 348 -3.02 -16.34 -3.60
C THR A 348 -1.91 -15.74 -4.48
N SER A 349 -1.50 -14.51 -4.19
CA SER A 349 -0.40 -13.81 -4.86
C SER A 349 0.90 -14.61 -4.82
N PHE A 350 1.26 -15.16 -3.64
CA PHE A 350 2.44 -16.01 -3.53
C PHE A 350 2.32 -17.29 -4.35
N ALA A 351 1.19 -18.01 -4.32
CA ALA A 351 1.04 -19.25 -5.07
C ALA A 351 1.19 -19.06 -6.58
N PHE A 352 0.56 -18.03 -7.16
CA PHE A 352 0.75 -17.70 -8.58
C PHE A 352 2.19 -17.22 -8.89
N ARG A 353 2.81 -16.44 -8.00
CA ARG A 353 4.20 -15.99 -8.17
C ARG A 353 5.23 -17.11 -8.07
N ASN A 354 5.12 -17.99 -7.08
CA ASN A 354 6.09 -19.05 -6.82
C ASN A 354 6.05 -20.15 -7.89
N LYS A 355 4.86 -20.41 -8.45
CA LYS A 355 4.66 -21.30 -9.61
C LYS A 355 5.45 -20.86 -10.86
N GLU A 356 5.72 -19.56 -10.99
CA GLU A 356 6.41 -18.98 -12.15
C GLU A 356 7.85 -18.52 -11.84
N PHE A 357 8.13 -18.15 -10.59
CA PHE A 357 9.43 -17.71 -10.08
C PHE A 357 9.73 -18.39 -8.73
N PRO A 358 10.02 -19.71 -8.73
CA PRO A 358 10.13 -20.48 -7.49
C PRO A 358 11.31 -20.02 -6.63
N ILE A 359 11.02 -19.67 -5.38
CA ILE A 359 12.01 -19.40 -4.34
C ILE A 359 12.41 -20.69 -3.61
N GLY A 360 13.68 -20.78 -3.19
CA GLY A 360 14.14 -21.85 -2.31
C GLY A 360 13.95 -21.51 -0.83
N ASN A 361 14.33 -22.45 0.04
CA ASN A 361 14.48 -22.19 1.48
C ASN A 361 15.49 -21.05 1.70
N GLY A 362 15.02 -19.86 2.02
CA GLY A 362 15.83 -18.65 2.18
C GLY A 362 15.02 -17.50 2.77
N LYS A 363 15.43 -16.26 2.48
CA LYS A 363 14.84 -15.03 3.04
C LYS A 363 14.54 -14.01 1.94
N GLY A 364 13.68 -13.05 2.22
CA GLY A 364 13.54 -11.83 1.42
C GLY A 364 14.31 -10.67 2.05
N LEU A 365 15.00 -9.86 1.25
CA LEU A 365 15.45 -8.54 1.68
C LEU A 365 14.27 -7.57 1.58
N GLN A 366 13.58 -7.36 2.70
CA GLN A 366 12.31 -6.63 2.74
C GLN A 366 12.49 -5.27 3.44
N PHE A 367 12.41 -4.19 2.67
CA PHE A 367 12.37 -2.82 3.18
C PHE A 367 10.95 -2.49 3.64
N ILE A 368 10.57 -2.98 4.82
CA ILE A 368 9.23 -2.85 5.42
C ILE A 368 9.31 -2.15 6.77
N TYR A 369 8.49 -1.10 6.93
CA TYR A 369 8.62 -0.14 8.03
C TYR A 369 7.28 0.08 8.73
N SER A 370 7.28 0.15 10.07
CA SER A 370 6.11 0.61 10.82
C SER A 370 6.08 2.13 11.03
N SER A 371 4.87 2.68 11.08
CA SER A 371 4.65 4.05 11.58
C SER A 371 4.66 4.10 13.10
N LYS A 372 4.81 5.32 13.62
CA LYS A 372 4.43 5.66 15.00
C LYS A 372 2.99 5.17 15.28
N GLN A 373 2.75 4.75 16.51
CA GLN A 373 1.41 4.41 17.02
C GLN A 373 0.97 5.54 17.95
N VAL A 374 -0.28 5.98 17.82
CA VAL A 374 -0.91 7.01 18.64
C VAL A 374 -2.17 6.42 19.25
N LEU A 375 -2.54 6.81 20.47
CA LEU A 375 -3.84 6.45 21.05
C LEU A 375 -4.90 7.49 20.65
N THR A 376 -6.07 7.03 20.24
CA THR A 376 -7.25 7.88 20.08
C THR A 376 -7.82 8.26 21.45
N ALA A 377 -8.79 9.19 21.50
CA ALA A 377 -9.43 9.57 22.77
C ALA A 377 -10.12 8.38 23.47
N GLY A 378 -10.66 7.43 22.69
CA GLY A 378 -11.21 6.17 23.18
C GLY A 378 -10.20 5.06 23.50
N GLY A 379 -8.89 5.33 23.39
CA GLY A 379 -7.84 4.35 23.67
C GLY A 379 -7.59 3.31 22.56
N LEU A 380 -8.24 3.41 21.40
CA LEU A 380 -7.87 2.60 20.24
C LEU A 380 -6.51 3.04 19.69
N ILE A 381 -5.75 2.11 19.12
CA ILE A 381 -4.48 2.43 18.45
C ILE A 381 -4.79 2.98 17.05
N ALA A 382 -4.36 4.23 16.79
CA ALA A 382 -4.28 4.81 15.45
C ALA A 382 -2.87 4.62 14.88
N THR A 383 -2.76 3.98 13.71
CA THR A 383 -1.49 3.77 13.00
C THR A 383 -1.72 3.39 11.53
N THR A 384 -0.69 3.26 10.69
CA THR A 384 -0.88 2.87 9.28
C THR A 384 -1.39 1.44 9.11
N ALA A 385 -2.17 1.18 8.06
CA ALA A 385 -2.71 -0.17 7.76
C ALA A 385 -1.61 -1.23 7.61
N THR A 386 -0.46 -0.88 7.02
CA THR A 386 0.73 -1.75 6.94
C THR A 386 1.27 -2.11 8.33
N THR A 387 1.27 -1.18 9.28
CA THR A 387 1.70 -1.43 10.67
C THR A 387 0.74 -2.36 11.41
N ASN A 388 -0.58 -2.17 11.22
CA ASN A 388 -1.60 -3.08 11.73
C ASN A 388 -1.41 -4.52 11.21
N VAL A 389 -1.09 -4.68 9.92
CA VAL A 389 -0.80 -5.99 9.32
C VAL A 389 0.52 -6.58 9.83
N TYR A 390 1.64 -5.85 9.75
CA TYR A 390 2.97 -6.39 10.09
C TYR A 390 3.09 -6.81 11.57
N ARG A 391 2.40 -6.11 12.48
CA ARG A 391 2.36 -6.48 13.90
C ARG A 391 1.38 -7.61 14.23
N SER A 392 0.59 -8.08 13.27
CA SER A 392 -0.34 -9.19 13.47
C SER A 392 0.39 -10.53 13.53
N GLU A 393 -0.01 -11.38 14.48
CA GLU A 393 0.48 -12.76 14.58
C GLU A 393 0.13 -13.59 13.31
N SER A 394 -0.99 -13.26 12.65
CA SER A 394 -1.40 -13.84 11.37
C SER A 394 -0.39 -13.57 10.25
N PHE A 395 0.22 -12.38 10.21
CA PHE A 395 1.26 -12.03 9.24
C PHE A 395 2.53 -12.85 9.48
N LYS A 396 3.01 -12.93 10.73
CA LYS A 396 4.20 -13.73 11.09
C LYS A 396 4.05 -15.20 10.70
N ARG A 397 2.88 -15.79 10.97
CA ARG A 397 2.56 -17.16 10.55
C ARG A 397 2.50 -17.29 9.03
N THR A 398 1.79 -16.40 8.34
CA THR A 398 1.66 -16.44 6.88
C THR A 398 3.01 -16.28 6.18
N MET A 399 3.86 -15.34 6.59
CA MET A 399 5.21 -15.19 6.03
C MET A 399 6.09 -16.43 6.22
N LYS A 400 5.87 -17.22 7.29
CA LYS A 400 6.51 -18.53 7.47
C LYS A 400 5.87 -19.60 6.57
N ASP A 401 4.55 -19.65 6.46
CA ASP A 401 3.81 -20.55 5.56
C ASP A 401 4.28 -20.40 4.10
N ILE A 402 4.42 -19.15 3.63
CA ILE A 402 4.79 -18.80 2.24
C ILE A 402 6.30 -18.53 2.06
N GLN A 403 7.14 -19.06 2.94
CA GLN A 403 8.62 -18.97 2.91
C GLN A 403 9.21 -17.55 2.69
N SER A 404 8.42 -16.50 2.97
CA SER A 404 8.71 -15.10 2.66
C SER A 404 9.12 -14.34 3.92
N GLN A 405 10.02 -14.92 4.71
CA GLN A 405 10.55 -14.31 5.93
C GLN A 405 11.50 -13.15 5.59
N SER A 406 11.60 -12.15 6.47
CA SER A 406 12.54 -11.03 6.28
C SER A 406 13.98 -11.45 6.64
N SER A 407 14.97 -10.84 5.99
CA SER A 407 16.37 -10.85 6.43
C SER A 407 16.60 -10.07 7.72
N SER A 408 15.71 -9.13 8.04
CA SER A 408 15.86 -8.19 9.16
C SER A 408 14.98 -8.60 10.36
N PRO A 409 15.47 -8.44 11.60
CA PRO A 409 14.69 -8.76 12.80
C PRO A 409 13.56 -7.76 13.05
N ASP A 410 12.62 -8.15 13.91
CA ASP A 410 11.43 -7.35 14.28
C ASP A 410 11.82 -5.95 14.80
N GLU A 411 12.91 -5.83 15.56
CA GLU A 411 13.40 -4.57 16.13
C GLU A 411 13.87 -3.56 15.06
N VAL A 412 14.24 -4.04 13.87
CA VAL A 412 14.57 -3.19 12.70
C VAL A 412 13.27 -2.78 11.99
N ILE A 413 12.36 -3.73 11.74
CA ILE A 413 11.06 -3.50 11.08
C ILE A 413 10.16 -2.54 11.88
N PHE A 414 10.19 -2.67 13.21
CA PHE A 414 9.41 -1.89 14.17
C PHE A 414 10.21 -0.74 14.82
N GLY A 415 11.40 -0.45 14.29
CA GLY A 415 12.23 0.68 14.69
C GLY A 415 11.52 2.03 14.56
N ARG A 416 11.89 2.99 15.40
CA ARG A 416 11.28 4.34 15.45
C ARG A 416 11.91 5.34 14.49
N ASP A 417 13.16 5.11 14.13
CA ASP A 417 13.96 5.94 13.23
C ASP A 417 14.11 5.21 11.89
N PHE A 418 13.60 5.84 10.82
CA PHE A 418 13.58 5.28 9.48
C PHE A 418 14.99 5.09 8.89
N GLU A 419 15.90 6.04 9.11
CA GLU A 419 17.25 6.01 8.53
C GLU A 419 18.09 4.91 9.20
N GLN A 420 17.94 4.76 10.53
CA GLN A 420 18.55 3.66 11.28
C GLN A 420 17.97 2.30 10.84
N SER A 421 16.64 2.18 10.73
CA SER A 421 16.00 0.97 10.20
C SER A 421 16.47 0.64 8.78
N LEU A 422 16.60 1.63 7.89
CA LEU A 422 17.08 1.42 6.52
C LEU A 422 18.53 0.94 6.49
N TYR A 423 19.43 1.56 7.25
CA TYR A 423 20.83 1.11 7.37
C TYR A 423 20.91 -0.34 7.86
N CYS A 424 20.15 -0.69 8.91
CA CYS A 424 20.11 -2.04 9.44
C CYS A 424 19.41 -3.04 8.49
N HIS A 425 18.41 -2.64 7.69
CA HIS A 425 17.85 -3.48 6.62
C HIS A 425 18.91 -3.85 5.57
N LEU A 426 19.69 -2.86 5.11
CA LEU A 426 20.80 -3.09 4.17
C LEU A 426 21.85 -4.02 4.78
N LEU A 427 22.26 -3.77 6.03
CA LEU A 427 23.25 -4.58 6.75
C LEU A 427 22.79 -6.04 6.93
N CYS A 428 21.57 -6.27 7.42
CA CYS A 428 20.99 -7.61 7.53
C CYS A 428 20.85 -8.29 6.15
N GLY A 429 20.56 -7.51 5.10
CA GLY A 429 20.56 -8.00 3.71
C GLY A 429 21.93 -8.49 3.25
N LEU A 430 23.02 -7.78 3.56
CA LEU A 430 24.38 -8.18 3.23
C LEU A 430 24.82 -9.42 4.03
N LEU A 431 24.54 -9.46 5.34
CA LEU A 431 24.89 -10.59 6.21
C LEU A 431 24.22 -11.90 5.75
N SER A 432 22.96 -11.83 5.30
CA SER A 432 22.23 -12.94 4.69
C SER A 432 22.35 -13.01 3.15
N SER A 433 23.38 -12.41 2.53
CA SER A 433 23.51 -12.26 1.06
C SER A 433 23.20 -13.55 0.27
N ASN A 434 23.74 -14.69 0.70
CA ASN A 434 23.52 -15.99 0.03
C ASN A 434 22.11 -16.57 0.24
N GLU A 435 21.38 -16.16 1.28
CA GLU A 435 20.03 -16.64 1.59
C GLU A 435 18.93 -15.87 0.84
N VAL A 436 19.22 -14.65 0.37
CA VAL A 436 18.21 -13.76 -0.24
C VAL A 436 17.68 -14.33 -1.56
N GLN A 437 16.39 -14.66 -1.58
CA GLN A 437 15.65 -15.14 -2.74
C GLN A 437 14.91 -14.02 -3.50
N PHE A 438 14.68 -12.87 -2.87
CA PHE A 438 14.05 -11.71 -3.52
C PHE A 438 14.33 -10.42 -2.74
N VAL A 439 14.22 -9.27 -3.42
CA VAL A 439 14.21 -7.95 -2.78
C VAL A 439 12.80 -7.37 -2.88
N SER A 440 12.28 -6.76 -1.80
CA SER A 440 10.94 -6.16 -1.82
C SER A 440 10.77 -4.92 -0.95
N SER A 441 9.72 -4.16 -1.26
CA SER A 441 9.11 -3.16 -0.39
C SER A 441 7.65 -2.99 -0.79
N THR A 442 6.87 -2.23 -0.01
CA THR A 442 5.50 -1.87 -0.37
C THR A 442 5.43 -1.08 -1.68
N PHE A 443 6.43 -0.21 -1.93
CA PHE A 443 6.45 0.71 -3.08
C PHE A 443 7.82 0.76 -3.76
N ALA A 444 7.82 0.90 -5.10
CA ALA A 444 9.04 1.03 -5.91
C ALA A 444 9.96 2.17 -5.45
N HIS A 445 9.37 3.31 -5.03
CA HIS A 445 10.09 4.44 -4.44
C HIS A 445 11.03 4.00 -3.32
N SER A 446 10.55 3.16 -2.39
CA SER A 446 11.31 2.77 -1.20
C SER A 446 12.47 1.83 -1.52
N ILE A 447 12.37 1.03 -2.59
CA ILE A 447 13.48 0.21 -3.08
C ILE A 447 14.52 1.11 -3.77
N VAL A 448 14.10 2.04 -4.63
CA VAL A 448 15.00 3.02 -5.28
C VAL A 448 15.67 3.92 -4.26
N HIS A 449 14.97 4.35 -3.21
CA HIS A 449 15.52 5.11 -2.10
C HIS A 449 16.55 4.27 -1.32
N ALA A 450 16.23 3.04 -0.95
CA ALA A 450 17.15 2.16 -0.23
C ALA A 450 18.48 1.96 -0.98
N PHE A 451 18.43 1.77 -2.30
CA PHE A 451 19.65 1.67 -3.10
C PHE A 451 20.34 3.01 -3.34
N ARG A 452 19.62 4.13 -3.51
CA ARG A 452 20.23 5.49 -3.51
C ARG A 452 20.98 5.77 -2.20
N THR A 453 20.50 5.28 -1.06
CA THR A 453 21.21 5.36 0.23
C THR A 453 22.39 4.39 0.27
N PHE A 454 22.25 3.16 -0.23
CA PHE A 454 23.36 2.21 -0.36
C PHE A 454 24.54 2.77 -1.17
N GLU A 455 24.29 3.49 -2.28
CA GLU A 455 25.33 4.18 -3.08
C GLU A 455 26.21 5.12 -2.22
N GLN A 456 25.71 5.59 -1.07
CA GLN A 456 26.36 6.56 -0.16
C GLN A 456 26.96 5.93 1.11
N VAL A 457 26.52 4.73 1.54
CA VAL A 457 26.89 4.14 2.85
C VAL A 457 27.53 2.75 2.77
N TRP A 458 27.73 2.19 1.58
CA TRP A 458 28.30 0.84 1.40
C TRP A 458 29.69 0.67 2.05
N GLU A 459 30.54 1.70 2.08
CA GLU A 459 31.85 1.65 2.73
C GLU A 459 31.73 1.46 4.26
N GLU A 460 30.76 2.12 4.88
CA GLU A 460 30.47 2.02 6.31
C GLU A 460 29.85 0.64 6.64
N LEU A 461 28.93 0.15 5.79
CA LEU A 461 28.39 -1.21 5.90
C LEU A 461 29.51 -2.27 5.79
N CYS A 462 30.49 -2.06 4.91
CA CYS A 462 31.68 -2.91 4.81
C CYS A 462 32.59 -2.80 6.05
N ALA A 463 32.68 -1.65 6.70
CA ALA A 463 33.43 -1.49 7.95
C ALA A 463 32.75 -2.24 9.12
N ASP A 464 31.44 -2.06 9.29
CA ASP A 464 30.63 -2.73 10.32
C ASP A 464 30.74 -4.27 10.20
N ILE A 465 30.68 -4.81 8.98
CA ILE A 465 30.85 -6.25 8.71
C ILE A 465 32.29 -6.71 9.00
N ARG A 466 33.30 -5.90 8.64
CA ARG A 466 34.72 -6.22 8.82
C ARG A 466 35.10 -6.32 10.30
N GLU A 467 34.70 -5.33 11.10
CA GLU A 467 35.01 -5.26 12.52
C GLU A 467 34.01 -6.04 13.40
N GLY A 468 32.83 -6.37 12.89
CA GLY A 468 31.76 -7.01 13.66
C GLY A 468 31.09 -6.07 14.67
N VAL A 469 31.21 -4.76 14.47
CA VAL A 469 30.73 -3.70 15.38
C VAL A 469 29.77 -2.80 14.61
N LEU A 470 28.56 -2.60 15.14
CA LEU A 470 27.55 -1.75 14.50
C LEU A 470 27.88 -0.26 14.64
N SER A 471 27.83 0.49 13.53
CA SER A 471 28.12 1.92 13.45
C SER A 471 27.49 2.71 14.60
N SER A 472 28.24 3.70 15.11
CA SER A 472 27.85 4.57 16.21
C SER A 472 26.49 5.26 15.98
N LYS A 473 26.14 5.49 14.71
CA LYS A 473 24.88 6.12 14.23
C LYS A 473 23.59 5.40 14.65
N ILE A 474 23.63 4.08 14.89
CA ILE A 474 22.44 3.32 15.29
C ILE A 474 22.17 3.51 16.80
N THR A 475 21.56 4.63 17.16
CA THR A 475 21.30 5.03 18.54
C THR A 475 20.17 4.25 19.22
N ASP A 476 19.23 3.64 18.47
CA ASP A 476 18.13 2.87 19.07
C ASP A 476 18.68 1.61 19.80
N PRO A 477 18.49 1.48 21.14
CA PRO A 477 19.08 0.38 21.89
C PRO A 477 18.52 -1.00 21.52
N SER A 478 17.24 -1.09 21.13
CA SER A 478 16.59 -2.35 20.77
C SER A 478 17.09 -2.83 19.40
N MET A 479 17.20 -1.89 18.45
CA MET A 479 17.74 -2.17 17.13
C MET A 479 19.22 -2.57 17.21
N ARG A 480 20.04 -1.84 17.98
CA ARG A 480 21.46 -2.17 18.19
C ARG A 480 21.65 -3.52 18.87
N ASP A 481 20.88 -3.84 19.92
CA ASP A 481 20.95 -5.15 20.59
C ASP A 481 20.52 -6.31 19.68
N ALA A 482 19.50 -6.13 18.84
CA ALA A 482 19.08 -7.14 17.87
C ALA A 482 20.13 -7.36 16.75
N VAL A 483 20.67 -6.28 16.17
CA VAL A 483 21.61 -6.37 15.03
C VAL A 483 23.02 -6.78 15.46
N SER A 484 23.50 -6.36 16.63
CA SER A 484 24.80 -6.81 17.16
C SER A 484 24.86 -8.31 17.46
N LYS A 485 23.71 -9.00 17.60
CA LYS A 485 23.66 -10.48 17.72
C LYS A 485 23.80 -11.19 16.37
N LEU A 486 23.67 -10.47 15.26
CA LEU A 486 23.85 -10.97 13.89
C LEU A 486 25.26 -10.66 13.35
N LEU A 487 25.95 -9.68 13.95
CA LEU A 487 27.30 -9.29 13.58
C LEU A 487 28.38 -10.14 14.25
N TYR A 488 29.41 -10.45 13.48
CA TYR A 488 30.69 -10.99 13.92
C TYR A 488 31.76 -10.51 12.92
N PRO A 489 33.04 -10.39 13.31
CA PRO A 489 34.08 -9.88 12.42
C PRO A 489 34.24 -10.78 11.19
N ASN A 490 33.91 -10.27 10.01
CA ASN A 490 33.93 -11.02 8.75
C ASN A 490 34.61 -10.20 7.63
N PRO A 491 35.96 -10.10 7.64
CA PRO A 491 36.69 -9.36 6.62
C PRO A 491 36.51 -9.94 5.22
N GLU A 492 36.37 -11.26 5.07
CA GLU A 492 36.17 -11.92 3.77
C GLU A 492 34.87 -11.48 3.08
N LEU A 493 33.77 -11.38 3.84
CA LEU A 493 32.50 -10.85 3.33
C LEU A 493 32.61 -9.36 3.01
N ALA A 494 33.26 -8.57 3.87
CA ALA A 494 33.46 -7.14 3.64
C ALA A 494 34.31 -6.85 2.40
N ASP A 495 35.41 -7.59 2.18
CA ASP A 495 36.25 -7.48 0.99
C ASP A 495 35.53 -7.99 -0.26
N SER A 496 34.72 -9.06 -0.15
CA SER A 496 33.87 -9.53 -1.25
C SER A 496 32.85 -8.47 -1.70
N ILE A 497 32.11 -7.86 -0.76
CA ILE A 497 31.16 -6.78 -1.04
C ILE A 497 31.88 -5.55 -1.61
N SER A 498 33.05 -5.18 -1.06
CA SER A 498 33.84 -4.05 -1.53
C SER A 498 34.33 -4.24 -2.96
N ASN A 499 34.89 -5.41 -3.28
CA ASN A 499 35.34 -5.74 -4.63
C ASN A 499 34.17 -5.72 -5.64
N LYS A 500 32.98 -6.17 -5.24
CA LYS A 500 31.75 -6.06 -6.05
C LYS A 500 31.35 -4.60 -6.28
N CYS A 501 31.25 -3.79 -5.22
CA CYS A 501 30.87 -2.39 -5.33
C CYS A 501 31.83 -1.60 -6.24
N ASN A 502 33.14 -1.81 -6.09
CA ASN A 502 34.16 -1.20 -6.95
C ASN A 502 34.14 -1.71 -8.41
N GLY A 503 33.62 -2.91 -8.66
CA GLY A 503 33.46 -3.47 -10.00
C GLY A 503 32.22 -2.96 -10.77
N LEU A 504 31.25 -2.34 -10.09
CA LEU A 504 30.00 -1.89 -10.69
C LEU A 504 30.15 -0.53 -11.38
N SER A 505 29.87 -0.49 -12.68
CA SER A 505 29.75 0.78 -13.40
C SER A 505 28.40 1.46 -13.09
N ASN A 506 28.46 2.63 -12.45
CA ASN A 506 27.28 3.46 -12.11
C ASN A 506 26.17 2.68 -11.36
N TRP A 507 26.52 1.67 -10.55
CA TRP A 507 25.56 0.83 -9.81
C TRP A 507 24.55 0.02 -10.67
N PHE A 508 24.82 -0.16 -11.96
CA PHE A 508 23.96 -0.97 -12.82
C PHE A 508 24.02 -2.45 -12.42
N GLY A 509 22.87 -3.08 -12.15
CA GLY A 509 22.80 -4.49 -11.73
C GLY A 509 23.30 -4.77 -10.30
N VAL A 510 23.36 -3.75 -9.43
CA VAL A 510 23.79 -3.90 -8.02
C VAL A 510 23.01 -4.99 -7.27
N ILE A 511 21.72 -5.21 -7.58
CA ILE A 511 20.89 -6.20 -6.89
C ILE A 511 21.35 -7.65 -7.19
N PRO A 512 21.37 -8.14 -8.44
CA PRO A 512 21.88 -9.48 -8.72
C PRO A 512 23.37 -9.66 -8.40
N GLU A 513 24.17 -8.59 -8.41
CA GLU A 513 25.59 -8.70 -8.01
C GLU A 513 25.74 -8.97 -6.51
N LEU A 514 25.05 -8.22 -5.64
CA LEU A 514 25.14 -8.41 -4.18
C LEU A 514 24.28 -9.58 -3.66
N TRP A 515 23.20 -9.93 -4.34
CA TRP A 515 22.27 -11.02 -3.99
C TRP A 515 22.06 -11.97 -5.18
N PRO A 516 23.08 -12.79 -5.54
CA PRO A 516 23.07 -13.60 -6.77
C PRO A 516 22.01 -14.72 -6.78
N ASN A 517 21.40 -15.04 -5.62
CA ASN A 517 20.31 -16.00 -5.52
C ASN A 517 18.91 -15.37 -5.72
N ALA A 518 18.81 -14.04 -5.79
CA ALA A 518 17.55 -13.34 -5.97
C ALA A 518 16.85 -13.72 -7.30
N LYS A 519 15.55 -14.00 -7.24
CA LYS A 519 14.72 -14.39 -8.40
C LYS A 519 13.99 -13.20 -9.02
N TYR A 520 13.67 -12.20 -8.22
CA TYR A 520 12.88 -11.04 -8.62
C TYR A 520 13.01 -9.86 -7.65
N VAL A 521 12.54 -8.69 -8.10
CA VAL A 521 12.24 -7.53 -7.25
C VAL A 521 10.73 -7.35 -7.19
N TYR A 522 10.15 -7.19 -5.98
CA TYR A 522 8.71 -7.20 -5.75
C TYR A 522 8.20 -5.95 -5.01
N GLY A 523 7.08 -5.37 -5.43
CA GLY A 523 6.44 -4.23 -4.77
C GLY A 523 5.38 -3.57 -5.65
N ILE A 524 4.66 -2.57 -5.15
CA ILE A 524 3.71 -1.82 -6.01
C ILE A 524 4.50 -0.87 -6.91
N MET A 525 4.32 -1.03 -8.23
CA MET A 525 5.08 -0.34 -9.28
C MET A 525 4.22 0.45 -10.28
N THR A 526 2.89 0.46 -10.11
CA THR A 526 1.91 1.09 -11.01
C THR A 526 1.52 2.52 -10.60
N GLY A 527 0.94 3.27 -11.54
CA GLY A 527 0.48 4.66 -11.36
C GLY A 527 1.60 5.57 -10.88
N SER A 528 1.38 6.25 -9.75
CA SER A 528 2.37 7.04 -8.97
C SER A 528 3.79 6.47 -8.85
N MET A 529 3.98 5.15 -9.02
CA MET A 529 5.26 4.44 -8.89
C MET A 529 5.98 4.16 -10.22
N GLU A 530 5.29 4.29 -11.36
CA GLU A 530 5.87 4.15 -12.70
C GLU A 530 7.14 5.00 -12.93
N PRO A 531 7.27 6.26 -12.41
CA PRO A 531 8.48 7.06 -12.61
C PRO A 531 9.76 6.42 -12.06
N TYR A 532 9.64 5.56 -11.05
CA TYR A 532 10.81 4.90 -10.44
C TYR A 532 11.27 3.66 -11.22
N LEU A 533 10.49 3.16 -12.19
CA LEU A 533 10.80 1.95 -12.95
C LEU A 533 12.12 2.05 -13.71
N LYS A 534 12.48 3.22 -14.26
CA LYS A 534 13.77 3.42 -14.95
C LYS A 534 14.96 3.11 -14.04
N LYS A 535 15.01 3.71 -12.85
CA LYS A 535 16.11 3.52 -11.89
C LYS A 535 15.99 2.17 -11.15
N LEU A 536 14.78 1.62 -11.00
CA LEU A 536 14.60 0.27 -10.46
C LEU A 536 15.15 -0.82 -11.40
N ARG A 537 14.87 -0.73 -12.71
CA ARG A 537 15.48 -1.59 -13.74
C ARG A 537 17.00 -1.46 -13.79
N HIS A 538 17.50 -0.23 -13.64
CA HIS A 538 18.93 0.02 -13.54
C HIS A 538 19.58 -0.74 -12.38
N TYR A 539 18.97 -0.73 -11.18
CA TYR A 539 19.47 -1.51 -10.05
C TYR A 539 19.24 -3.02 -10.17
N SER A 540 18.12 -3.46 -10.76
CA SER A 540 17.77 -4.88 -10.91
C SER A 540 18.53 -5.59 -12.03
N GLY A 541 19.04 -4.85 -13.02
CA GLY A 541 19.77 -5.38 -14.15
C GLY A 541 18.90 -6.32 -14.99
N SER A 542 19.19 -7.62 -14.92
CA SER A 542 18.42 -8.69 -15.57
C SER A 542 17.28 -9.27 -14.72
N LEU A 543 17.16 -8.91 -13.44
CA LEU A 543 16.11 -9.45 -12.58
C LEU A 543 14.73 -8.89 -12.96
N PRO A 544 13.69 -9.74 -13.04
CA PRO A 544 12.33 -9.32 -13.35
C PRO A 544 11.74 -8.44 -12.23
N LEU A 545 10.97 -7.45 -12.65
CA LEU A 545 10.23 -6.54 -11.79
C LEU A 545 8.77 -7.01 -11.72
N LEU A 546 8.35 -7.50 -10.55
CA LEU A 546 7.03 -8.08 -10.33
C LEU A 546 6.15 -7.10 -9.54
N SER A 547 5.07 -6.62 -10.16
CA SER A 547 4.08 -5.77 -9.47
C SER A 547 3.33 -6.55 -8.39
N ALA A 548 3.26 -5.97 -7.20
CA ALA A 548 2.48 -6.46 -6.07
C ALA A 548 0.99 -6.13 -6.20
N ASP A 549 0.20 -6.76 -5.33
CA ASP A 549 -1.27 -6.80 -5.35
C ASP A 549 -1.95 -5.43 -5.15
N TYR A 550 -3.22 -5.32 -5.53
CA TYR A 550 -4.00 -4.09 -5.48
C TYR A 550 -4.94 -4.03 -4.27
N GLY A 551 -4.74 -2.99 -3.46
CA GLY A 551 -5.52 -2.69 -2.26
C GLY A 551 -5.26 -1.29 -1.71
N SER A 552 -5.93 -0.98 -0.60
CA SER A 552 -5.99 0.32 0.04
C SER A 552 -5.94 0.19 1.58
N SER A 553 -6.00 1.30 2.33
CA SER A 553 -6.17 1.19 3.80
C SER A 553 -7.62 0.82 4.17
N GLU A 554 -8.55 1.03 3.24
CA GLU A 554 -9.97 0.71 3.28
C GLU A 554 -10.29 -0.76 2.92
N GLY A 555 -9.35 -1.51 2.35
CA GLY A 555 -9.49 -2.93 2.01
C GLY A 555 -8.66 -3.34 0.78
N TRP A 556 -8.49 -4.65 0.60
CA TRP A 556 -7.91 -5.23 -0.62
C TRP A 556 -8.97 -5.46 -1.69
N ILE A 557 -8.52 -5.58 -2.95
CA ILE A 557 -9.40 -5.72 -4.12
C ILE A 557 -8.98 -6.91 -4.98
N GLY A 558 -7.71 -7.02 -5.37
CA GLY A 558 -7.28 -8.07 -6.29
C GLY A 558 -5.80 -8.43 -6.24
N ALA A 559 -5.50 -9.68 -6.57
CA ALA A 559 -4.14 -10.22 -6.59
C ALA A 559 -3.52 -10.18 -8.00
N ASN A 560 -2.19 -10.06 -8.09
CA ASN A 560 -1.48 -10.23 -9.36
C ASN A 560 -1.27 -11.72 -9.66
N VAL A 561 -2.26 -12.34 -10.31
CA VAL A 561 -2.19 -13.73 -10.79
C VAL A 561 -1.39 -13.90 -12.09
N ASN A 562 -0.87 -12.80 -12.65
CA ASN A 562 -0.09 -12.77 -13.89
C ASN A 562 1.33 -12.21 -13.66
N PRO A 563 2.14 -12.81 -12.77
CA PRO A 563 3.41 -12.22 -12.32
C PRO A 563 4.41 -11.93 -13.45
N LYS A 564 4.35 -12.67 -14.57
CA LYS A 564 5.22 -12.49 -15.74
C LYS A 564 5.02 -11.18 -16.51
N LEU A 565 3.91 -10.46 -16.32
CA LEU A 565 3.65 -9.21 -17.04
C LEU A 565 4.59 -8.09 -16.56
N PRO A 566 5.08 -7.22 -17.47
CA PRO A 566 5.85 -6.06 -17.07
C PRO A 566 4.99 -5.10 -16.22
N PRO A 567 5.58 -4.31 -15.32
CA PRO A 567 4.85 -3.39 -14.44
C PRO A 567 3.83 -2.47 -15.14
N GLU A 568 4.12 -2.01 -16.35
CA GLU A 568 3.28 -1.16 -17.19
C GLU A 568 2.01 -1.88 -17.69
N GLU A 569 2.01 -3.21 -17.73
CA GLU A 569 0.89 -4.07 -18.14
C GLU A 569 0.29 -4.84 -16.95
N ALA A 570 0.71 -4.52 -15.71
CA ALA A 570 0.26 -5.22 -14.52
C ALA A 570 -1.25 -5.09 -14.32
N ARG A 571 -1.92 -6.24 -14.15
CA ARG A 571 -3.36 -6.39 -14.01
C ARG A 571 -3.69 -7.24 -12.78
N PHE A 572 -4.74 -6.87 -12.07
CA PHE A 572 -5.11 -7.45 -10.78
C PHE A 572 -6.47 -8.14 -10.90
N ALA A 573 -6.50 -9.46 -10.70
CA ALA A 573 -7.74 -10.21 -10.73
C ALA A 573 -8.46 -10.06 -9.39
N VAL A 574 -9.72 -9.61 -9.41
CA VAL A 574 -10.49 -9.32 -8.19
C VAL A 574 -10.79 -10.61 -7.43
N LEU A 575 -10.56 -10.61 -6.12
CA LEU A 575 -11.02 -11.70 -5.24
C LEU A 575 -12.48 -11.42 -4.85
N PRO A 576 -13.45 -12.26 -5.26
CA PRO A 576 -14.87 -11.92 -5.16
C PRO A 576 -15.50 -12.19 -3.78
N ASP A 577 -14.73 -12.62 -2.78
CA ASP A 577 -15.21 -13.06 -1.46
C ASP A 577 -14.72 -12.22 -0.27
N ILE A 578 -13.72 -11.34 -0.48
CA ILE A 578 -13.20 -10.39 0.51
C ILE A 578 -14.03 -9.09 0.63
N GLY A 579 -14.97 -8.87 -0.30
CA GLY A 579 -15.83 -7.69 -0.33
C GLY A 579 -16.85 -7.74 -1.46
N TYR A 580 -17.90 -6.94 -1.37
CA TYR A 580 -18.86 -6.72 -2.45
C TYR A 580 -18.49 -5.45 -3.22
N PHE A 581 -18.35 -5.55 -4.55
CA PHE A 581 -17.78 -4.53 -5.40
C PHE A 581 -18.79 -4.05 -6.45
N GLU A 582 -18.96 -2.73 -6.52
CA GLU A 582 -19.73 -2.04 -7.57
C GLU A 582 -18.81 -1.07 -8.34
N PHE A 583 -19.22 -0.69 -9.54
CA PHE A 583 -18.40 0.10 -10.46
C PHE A 583 -19.23 1.19 -11.13
N ILE A 584 -18.85 2.47 -10.95
CA ILE A 584 -19.50 3.60 -11.64
C ILE A 584 -18.87 3.71 -13.03
N PRO A 585 -19.61 3.54 -14.14
CA PRO A 585 -19.05 3.66 -15.49
C PRO A 585 -18.61 5.10 -15.79
N LEU A 586 -17.39 5.29 -16.26
CA LEU A 586 -16.86 6.60 -16.65
C LEU A 586 -16.92 6.76 -18.17
N MET A 587 -18.02 7.32 -18.68
CA MET A 587 -18.11 7.72 -20.08
C MET A 587 -17.21 8.92 -20.36
N LYS A 588 -16.52 8.89 -21.51
CA LYS A 588 -15.90 10.08 -22.12
C LYS A 588 -16.90 10.64 -23.13
N GLU A 589 -17.18 11.93 -23.06
CA GLU A 589 -18.18 12.59 -23.92
C GLU A 589 -17.76 12.46 -25.39
N GLY A 590 -18.54 11.71 -26.18
CA GLY A 590 -18.25 11.46 -27.61
C GLY A 590 -18.79 10.15 -28.18
N GLU A 591 -19.05 9.11 -27.36
CA GLU A 591 -19.48 7.80 -27.88
C GLU A 591 -20.99 7.66 -28.15
N GLU A 592 -21.84 8.55 -27.63
CA GLU A 592 -23.26 8.63 -27.99
C GLU A 592 -23.62 10.02 -28.51
N GLN A 593 -23.81 10.12 -29.82
CA GLN A 593 -24.48 11.26 -30.46
C GLN A 593 -25.98 10.98 -30.56
N ASP A 594 -26.80 11.58 -29.70
CA ASP A 594 -28.07 12.17 -30.13
C ASP A 594 -28.52 13.31 -29.18
N SER A 595 -29.25 14.28 -29.73
CA SER A 595 -30.12 15.24 -29.03
C SER A 595 -29.50 16.06 -27.87
N GLY A 596 -28.92 17.22 -28.21
CA GLY A 596 -28.21 18.08 -27.25
C GLY A 596 -29.06 19.08 -26.45
N SER A 597 -28.46 19.61 -25.37
CA SER A 597 -28.87 20.84 -24.68
C SER A 597 -27.63 21.63 -24.22
N ASN A 598 -27.75 22.95 -24.06
CA ASN A 598 -26.59 23.83 -23.89
C ASN A 598 -26.11 23.98 -22.43
N VAL A 599 -24.83 23.66 -22.22
CA VAL A 599 -23.85 24.38 -21.36
C VAL A 599 -24.36 24.96 -20.02
N ALA A 600 -24.15 24.20 -18.94
CA ALA A 600 -23.41 24.63 -17.73
C ALA A 600 -23.39 23.50 -16.67
N ASN A 601 -22.24 23.29 -16.01
CA ASN A 601 -22.03 22.34 -14.90
C ASN A 601 -22.50 20.88 -15.12
N SER A 602 -21.64 20.07 -15.73
CA SER A 602 -21.59 18.61 -15.57
C SER A 602 -20.09 18.26 -15.50
N GLN A 603 -19.49 17.75 -14.42
CA GLN A 603 -19.79 16.53 -13.65
C GLN A 603 -20.03 15.33 -14.58
N TYR A 604 -19.26 14.26 -14.41
CA TYR A 604 -19.52 12.99 -15.10
C TYR A 604 -21.00 12.62 -14.88
N THR A 605 -21.72 12.27 -15.94
CA THR A 605 -23.07 11.70 -15.81
C THR A 605 -22.94 10.43 -14.97
N GLU A 606 -23.37 10.48 -13.70
CA GLU A 606 -23.16 9.38 -12.75
C GLU A 606 -24.17 8.26 -13.05
N LEU A 607 -23.78 7.44 -14.02
CA LEU A 607 -24.49 6.23 -14.43
C LEU A 607 -24.60 5.24 -13.27
N GLU A 608 -25.67 4.44 -13.29
CA GLU A 608 -25.96 3.50 -12.21
C GLU A 608 -24.81 2.49 -11.98
N PRO A 609 -24.38 2.23 -10.73
CA PRO A 609 -23.27 1.32 -10.47
C PRO A 609 -23.58 -0.13 -10.89
N VAL A 610 -22.75 -0.67 -11.79
CA VAL A 610 -22.81 -2.07 -12.22
C VAL A 610 -22.10 -2.98 -11.21
N GLY A 611 -22.49 -4.25 -11.13
CA GLY A 611 -21.81 -5.24 -10.28
C GLY A 611 -20.49 -5.74 -10.88
N LEU A 612 -19.66 -6.38 -10.06
CA LEU A 612 -18.38 -6.97 -10.48
C LEU A 612 -18.47 -7.91 -11.70
N ALA A 613 -19.58 -8.64 -11.85
CA ALA A 613 -19.85 -9.55 -12.97
C ALA A 613 -20.48 -8.87 -14.21
N ASP A 614 -20.70 -7.55 -14.17
CA ASP A 614 -21.39 -6.76 -15.19
C ASP A 614 -20.50 -5.66 -15.81
N VAL A 615 -19.21 -5.64 -15.45
CA VAL A 615 -18.23 -4.71 -16.04
C VAL A 615 -17.84 -5.12 -17.47
N VAL A 616 -17.49 -4.15 -18.30
CA VAL A 616 -17.24 -4.34 -19.74
C VAL A 616 -15.76 -4.15 -20.06
N LEU A 617 -15.20 -5.07 -20.85
CA LEU A 617 -13.81 -5.02 -21.32
C LEU A 617 -13.47 -3.69 -21.99
N GLY A 618 -12.32 -3.12 -21.64
CA GLY A 618 -11.81 -1.85 -22.17
C GLY A 618 -12.39 -0.59 -21.52
N LYS A 619 -13.53 -0.67 -20.82
CA LYS A 619 -14.14 0.49 -20.16
C LYS A 619 -13.44 0.86 -18.85
N GLU A 620 -13.52 2.15 -18.53
CA GLU A 620 -12.99 2.77 -17.31
C GLU A 620 -14.11 2.98 -16.28
N TYR A 621 -13.81 2.73 -15.01
CA TYR A 621 -14.76 2.74 -13.91
C TYR A 621 -14.15 3.36 -12.64
N GLU A 622 -14.97 4.02 -11.82
CA GLU A 622 -14.63 4.31 -10.41
C GLU A 622 -15.11 3.16 -9.52
N ILE A 623 -14.23 2.58 -8.70
CA ILE A 623 -14.60 1.45 -7.84
C ILE A 623 -15.28 1.88 -6.53
N ILE A 624 -16.33 1.13 -6.19
CA ILE A 624 -17.09 1.21 -4.95
C ILE A 624 -16.86 -0.07 -4.16
N VAL A 625 -16.61 0.06 -2.85
CA VAL A 625 -16.33 -1.07 -1.95
C VAL A 625 -17.40 -1.17 -0.86
N THR A 626 -17.86 -2.39 -0.61
CA THR A 626 -18.61 -2.79 0.59
C THR A 626 -17.87 -3.93 1.28
N ASN A 627 -17.57 -3.82 2.57
CA ASN A 627 -16.72 -4.77 3.29
C ASN A 627 -17.23 -5.14 4.70
N PHE A 628 -16.64 -6.19 5.27
CA PHE A 628 -16.96 -6.64 6.63
C PHE A 628 -16.60 -5.63 7.73
N ALA A 629 -15.66 -4.71 7.49
CA ALA A 629 -15.24 -3.68 8.44
C ALA A 629 -16.23 -2.50 8.59
N GLY A 630 -17.34 -2.50 7.84
CA GLY A 630 -18.41 -1.52 7.97
C GLY A 630 -18.31 -0.32 7.02
N LEU A 631 -17.54 -0.45 5.93
CA LEU A 631 -17.69 0.42 4.77
C LEU A 631 -18.79 -0.15 3.87
N TYR A 632 -19.77 0.66 3.48
CA TYR A 632 -20.86 0.26 2.60
C TYR A 632 -20.98 1.24 1.46
N ARG A 633 -20.97 0.73 0.22
CA ARG A 633 -21.02 1.52 -1.02
C ARG A 633 -20.05 2.73 -0.99
N TYR A 634 -18.88 2.52 -0.41
CA TYR A 634 -17.85 3.54 -0.21
C TYR A 634 -17.10 3.76 -1.52
N ARG A 635 -17.16 4.99 -2.02
CA ARG A 635 -16.41 5.45 -3.20
C ARG A 635 -14.94 5.58 -2.85
N LEU A 636 -14.11 4.66 -3.34
CA LEU A 636 -12.67 4.68 -3.09
C LEU A 636 -11.98 5.85 -3.82
N GLY A 637 -12.55 6.28 -4.95
CA GLY A 637 -12.00 7.33 -5.81
C GLY A 637 -10.86 6.87 -6.71
N ASP A 638 -10.52 5.58 -6.70
CA ASP A 638 -9.57 4.97 -7.64
C ASP A 638 -10.29 4.64 -8.96
N VAL A 639 -9.65 5.00 -10.07
CA VAL A 639 -10.14 4.76 -11.44
C VAL A 639 -9.40 3.56 -12.03
N LEU A 640 -10.17 2.58 -12.51
CA LEU A 640 -9.69 1.28 -12.96
C LEU A 640 -10.22 0.99 -14.37
N ARG A 641 -9.40 0.33 -15.20
CA ARG A 641 -9.79 -0.16 -16.53
C ARG A 641 -9.88 -1.68 -16.52
N VAL A 642 -10.95 -2.24 -17.07
CA VAL A 642 -11.06 -3.69 -17.29
C VAL A 642 -10.18 -4.07 -18.47
N THR A 643 -9.12 -4.83 -18.21
CA THR A 643 -8.13 -5.25 -19.25
C THR A 643 -8.27 -6.70 -19.69
N GLY A 644 -8.98 -7.52 -18.93
CA GLY A 644 -9.22 -8.92 -19.22
C GLY A 644 -10.15 -9.55 -18.18
N PHE A 645 -10.26 -10.87 -18.20
CA PHE A 645 -11.01 -11.65 -17.22
C PHE A 645 -10.24 -12.94 -16.91
N HIS A 646 -10.16 -13.29 -15.63
CA HIS A 646 -9.71 -14.60 -15.15
C HIS A 646 -10.95 -15.42 -14.78
N ASN A 647 -11.25 -16.46 -15.55
CA ASN A 647 -12.57 -17.10 -15.55
C ASN A 647 -13.71 -16.07 -15.76
N THR A 648 -14.44 -15.71 -14.69
CA THR A 648 -15.48 -14.65 -14.71
C THR A 648 -15.13 -13.41 -13.87
N THR A 649 -13.99 -13.39 -13.17
CA THR A 649 -13.57 -12.19 -12.41
C THR A 649 -12.82 -11.23 -13.34
N PRO A 650 -13.08 -9.92 -13.31
CA PRO A 650 -12.35 -8.98 -14.15
C PRO A 650 -10.90 -8.81 -13.67
N GLU A 651 -10.01 -8.64 -14.65
CA GLU A 651 -8.63 -8.22 -14.44
C GLU A 651 -8.55 -6.70 -14.60
N LEU A 652 -8.28 -6.01 -13.51
CA LEU A 652 -8.30 -4.55 -13.43
C LEU A 652 -6.88 -3.98 -13.54
N GLN A 653 -6.69 -2.99 -14.40
CA GLN A 653 -5.50 -2.16 -14.45
C GLN A 653 -5.78 -0.83 -13.76
N PHE A 654 -4.89 -0.38 -12.88
CA PHE A 654 -5.00 0.93 -12.23
C PHE A 654 -4.71 2.05 -13.25
N VAL A 655 -5.57 3.08 -13.29
CA VAL A 655 -5.40 4.23 -14.20
C VAL A 655 -4.92 5.45 -13.42
N CYS A 656 -5.70 5.94 -12.45
CA CYS A 656 -5.39 7.11 -11.63
C CYS A 656 -6.27 7.18 -10.38
N ARG A 657 -6.12 8.22 -9.56
CA ARG A 657 -7.14 8.64 -8.57
C ARG A 657 -7.95 9.80 -9.13
N ARG A 658 -9.28 9.73 -9.08
CA ARG A 658 -10.22 10.77 -9.55
C ARG A 658 -9.99 12.13 -8.87
N SER A 659 -9.42 12.14 -7.66
CA SER A 659 -9.04 13.35 -6.90
C SER A 659 -7.67 13.94 -7.26
N LEU A 660 -6.90 13.33 -8.17
CA LEU A 660 -5.57 13.76 -8.60
C LEU A 660 -5.54 14.16 -10.10
N VAL A 661 -6.66 14.70 -10.60
CA VAL A 661 -6.75 15.30 -11.94
C VAL A 661 -6.46 16.80 -11.84
N LEU A 662 -5.55 17.27 -12.68
CA LEU A 662 -5.26 18.69 -12.88
C LEU A 662 -6.33 19.28 -13.81
N THR A 663 -7.04 20.31 -13.30
CA THR A 663 -8.09 21.06 -14.02
C THR A 663 -8.04 22.53 -13.61
N LEU A 664 -7.97 23.44 -14.59
CA LEU A 664 -8.15 24.89 -14.39
C LEU A 664 -9.45 25.42 -15.03
N ASN A 665 -9.82 24.87 -16.18
CA ASN A 665 -10.95 25.24 -17.02
C ASN A 665 -11.74 23.96 -17.40
N ILE A 666 -11.66 23.52 -18.65
CA ILE A 666 -12.27 22.26 -19.16
C ILE A 666 -11.26 21.10 -19.25
N ASP A 667 -9.98 21.38 -18.97
CA ASP A 667 -8.84 20.46 -19.02
C ASP A 667 -8.90 19.37 -17.95
N LYS A 668 -8.46 18.16 -18.28
CA LYS A 668 -8.56 16.98 -17.39
C LYS A 668 -7.28 16.12 -17.43
N ASN A 669 -6.13 16.72 -17.13
CA ASN A 669 -4.84 16.03 -17.16
C ASN A 669 -4.63 15.16 -15.90
N THR A 670 -4.31 13.88 -16.06
CA THR A 670 -4.07 12.95 -14.96
C THR A 670 -2.62 12.94 -14.50
N GLU A 671 -2.35 12.23 -13.39
CA GLU A 671 -0.99 11.87 -12.95
C GLU A 671 -0.16 11.19 -14.06
N ARG A 672 -0.80 10.42 -14.95
CA ARG A 672 -0.16 9.76 -16.10
C ARG A 672 0.21 10.74 -17.20
N ASP A 673 -0.64 11.73 -17.48
CA ASP A 673 -0.37 12.74 -18.51
C ASP A 673 0.77 13.66 -18.08
N LEU A 674 0.83 14.01 -16.79
CA LEU A 674 1.98 14.70 -16.20
C LEU A 674 3.26 13.85 -16.30
N GLN A 675 3.20 12.53 -16.00
CA GLN A 675 4.36 11.65 -16.16
C GLN A 675 4.87 11.61 -17.61
N LEU A 676 3.97 11.43 -18.58
CA LEU A 676 4.33 11.42 -20.00
C LEU A 676 4.91 12.76 -20.48
N ALA A 677 4.39 13.88 -19.99
CA ALA A 677 4.94 15.20 -20.27
C ALA A 677 6.35 15.39 -19.69
N VAL A 678 6.59 14.92 -18.46
CA VAL A 678 7.91 14.95 -17.84
C VAL A 678 8.88 14.00 -18.54
N GLU A 679 8.45 12.80 -18.96
CA GLU A 679 9.27 11.87 -19.74
C GLU A 679 9.71 12.49 -21.08
N GLU A 680 8.80 13.10 -21.83
CA GLU A 680 9.10 13.72 -23.13
C GLU A 680 10.10 14.87 -22.97
N ALA A 681 9.84 15.79 -22.03
CA ALA A 681 10.74 16.91 -21.76
C ALA A 681 12.10 16.47 -21.18
N SER A 682 12.14 15.41 -20.36
CA SER A 682 13.39 14.93 -19.74
C SER A 682 14.46 14.49 -20.76
N LYS A 683 14.05 14.16 -21.99
CA LYS A 683 14.97 13.82 -23.10
C LYS A 683 15.93 14.96 -23.45
N LEU A 684 15.54 16.22 -23.19
CA LEU A 684 16.37 17.40 -23.45
C LEU A 684 17.50 17.53 -22.42
N VAL A 685 17.21 17.44 -21.12
CA VAL A 685 18.27 17.41 -20.07
C VAL A 685 19.12 16.14 -20.12
N ALA A 686 18.57 15.02 -20.61
CA ALA A 686 19.33 13.80 -20.86
C ALA A 686 20.44 13.99 -21.91
N ALA A 687 20.31 14.93 -22.85
CA ALA A 687 21.37 15.28 -23.79
C ALA A 687 22.58 15.94 -23.10
N GLU A 688 22.35 16.63 -21.98
CA GLU A 688 23.41 17.19 -21.11
C GLU A 688 23.97 16.14 -20.12
N LYS A 689 23.53 14.87 -20.21
CA LYS A 689 23.80 13.77 -19.27
C LYS A 689 23.20 13.98 -17.87
N LEU A 690 22.17 14.82 -17.77
CA LEU A 690 21.44 15.07 -16.53
C LEU A 690 20.16 14.21 -16.46
N GLU A 691 19.67 13.94 -15.26
CA GLU A 691 18.42 13.22 -15.04
C GLU A 691 17.51 13.99 -14.08
N VAL A 692 16.19 13.88 -14.28
CA VAL A 692 15.20 14.27 -13.28
C VAL A 692 15.21 13.23 -12.17
N LEU A 693 15.59 13.64 -10.96
CA LEU A 693 15.69 12.76 -9.78
C LEU A 693 14.33 12.42 -9.18
N ASP A 694 13.44 13.41 -9.15
CA ASP A 694 12.01 13.30 -8.83
C ASP A 694 11.28 14.61 -9.27
N PHE A 695 9.95 14.60 -9.32
CA PHE A 695 9.15 15.76 -9.76
C PHE A 695 7.77 15.86 -9.08
N SER A 696 7.15 17.04 -9.13
CA SER A 696 5.79 17.30 -8.64
C SER A 696 5.11 18.38 -9.48
N SER A 697 3.85 18.70 -9.18
CA SER A 697 3.11 19.80 -9.82
C SER A 697 2.14 20.48 -8.85
N CYS A 698 1.75 21.71 -9.15
CA CYS A 698 0.58 22.34 -8.56
C CYS A 698 -0.17 23.20 -9.59
N LEU A 699 -1.36 23.68 -9.20
CA LEU A 699 -2.15 24.61 -9.98
C LEU A 699 -2.13 25.97 -9.30
N GLU A 700 -1.51 26.95 -9.95
CA GLU A 700 -1.38 28.29 -9.42
C GLU A 700 -2.52 29.17 -9.94
N ARG A 701 -3.43 29.50 -9.02
CA ARG A 701 -4.66 30.27 -9.25
C ARG A 701 -4.59 31.71 -8.71
N SER A 702 -3.40 32.18 -8.34
CA SER A 702 -3.12 33.57 -7.93
C SER A 702 -2.91 34.52 -9.11
N THR A 703 -2.76 33.98 -10.33
CA THR A 703 -2.78 34.74 -11.59
C THR A 703 -4.04 34.43 -12.38
N GLU A 704 -4.57 35.42 -13.10
CA GLU A 704 -5.64 35.22 -14.09
C GLU A 704 -5.09 35.44 -15.51
N PRO A 705 -5.24 34.48 -16.44
CA PRO A 705 -5.66 33.10 -16.20
C PRO A 705 -4.66 32.32 -15.32
N GLY A 706 -5.14 31.27 -14.66
CA GLY A 706 -4.30 30.38 -13.85
C GLY A 706 -3.32 29.55 -14.69
N ARG A 707 -2.28 29.01 -14.06
CA ARG A 707 -1.23 28.21 -14.74
C ARG A 707 -0.96 26.86 -14.07
N TYR A 708 -0.41 25.95 -14.87
CA TYR A 708 0.23 24.74 -14.38
C TYR A 708 1.65 25.08 -13.94
N VAL A 709 2.06 24.58 -12.79
CA VAL A 709 3.44 24.68 -12.28
C VAL A 709 3.99 23.27 -12.10
N VAL A 710 5.15 22.97 -12.69
CA VAL A 710 5.86 21.69 -12.58
C VAL A 710 7.18 21.91 -11.83
N PHE A 711 7.43 21.12 -10.80
CA PHE A 711 8.65 21.17 -9.99
C PHE A 711 9.59 20.03 -10.36
N TRP A 712 10.84 20.32 -10.74
CA TRP A 712 11.86 19.31 -11.07
C TRP A 712 13.06 19.41 -10.13
N GLU A 713 13.46 18.28 -9.53
CA GLU A 713 14.79 18.12 -8.92
C GLU A 713 15.71 17.40 -9.90
N LEU A 714 16.90 17.93 -10.17
CA LEU A 714 17.86 17.41 -11.16
C LEU A 714 19.10 16.80 -10.51
N THR A 715 19.80 15.92 -11.22
CA THR A 715 21.10 15.36 -10.77
C THR A 715 22.19 16.41 -10.59
N GLY A 716 22.15 17.48 -11.38
CA GLY A 716 23.04 18.64 -11.41
C GLY A 716 22.41 19.82 -12.14
N GLU A 717 23.19 20.86 -12.43
CA GLU A 717 22.71 22.10 -13.05
C GLU A 717 22.67 21.97 -14.59
N ALA A 718 21.50 22.25 -15.18
CA ALA A 718 21.25 22.27 -16.62
C ALA A 718 21.27 23.72 -17.15
N ARG A 719 21.50 23.91 -18.45
CA ARG A 719 21.49 25.24 -19.08
C ARG A 719 20.08 25.84 -19.18
N ASP A 720 19.99 27.15 -18.94
CA ASP A 720 18.76 27.95 -19.04
C ASP A 720 18.01 27.77 -20.36
N ASP A 721 18.71 27.68 -21.51
CA ASP A 721 18.08 27.48 -22.82
C ASP A 721 17.55 26.06 -23.03
N VAL A 722 18.17 25.06 -22.40
CA VAL A 722 17.66 23.67 -22.35
C VAL A 722 16.45 23.59 -21.42
N LEU A 723 16.48 24.30 -20.28
CA LEU A 723 15.36 24.36 -19.32
C LEU A 723 14.15 25.12 -19.88
N GLN A 724 14.36 26.19 -20.64
CA GLN A 724 13.30 26.84 -21.41
C GLN A 724 12.70 25.86 -22.44
N GLY A 725 13.55 25.15 -23.19
CA GLY A 725 13.11 24.08 -24.10
C GLY A 725 12.31 22.97 -23.40
N CYS A 726 12.64 22.65 -22.14
CA CYS A 726 11.87 21.72 -21.31
C CYS A 726 10.49 22.28 -20.94
N ALA A 727 10.39 23.56 -20.56
CA ALA A 727 9.10 24.21 -20.31
C ALA A 727 8.20 24.20 -21.57
N ASP A 728 8.78 24.57 -22.71
CA ASP A 728 8.09 24.52 -24.01
C ASP A 728 7.70 23.09 -24.40
N CYS A 729 8.45 22.08 -23.98
CA CYS A 729 8.16 20.66 -24.25
C CYS A 729 7.03 20.13 -23.35
N LEU A 730 7.07 20.42 -22.04
CA LEU A 730 6.03 20.08 -21.07
C LEU A 730 4.64 20.58 -21.52
N ASP A 731 4.54 21.85 -21.91
CA ASP A 731 3.29 22.50 -22.35
C ASP A 731 2.73 21.88 -23.65
N ARG A 732 3.59 21.37 -24.53
CA ARG A 732 3.20 20.67 -25.77
C ARG A 732 2.87 19.19 -25.56
N ALA A 733 3.40 18.57 -24.51
CA ALA A 733 3.21 17.15 -24.25
C ALA A 733 1.91 16.83 -23.48
N PHE A 734 1.26 17.82 -22.88
CA PHE A 734 -0.13 17.71 -22.44
C PHE A 734 -1.08 17.69 -23.64
N VAL A 735 -1.40 16.47 -24.12
CA VAL A 735 -2.21 16.24 -25.33
C VAL A 735 -3.72 16.34 -25.13
N ASP A 736 -4.21 16.61 -23.91
CA ASP A 736 -5.64 16.80 -23.65
C ASP A 736 -6.22 17.94 -24.50
N ALA A 737 -7.32 17.68 -25.19
CA ALA A 737 -7.99 18.66 -26.04
C ALA A 737 -8.52 19.85 -25.22
N GLY A 738 -8.93 19.63 -23.96
CA GLY A 738 -9.34 20.70 -23.05
C GLY A 738 -8.18 21.64 -22.72
N TYR A 739 -7.01 21.07 -22.40
CA TYR A 739 -5.77 21.81 -22.14
C TYR A 739 -5.26 22.56 -23.36
N VAL A 740 -5.03 21.87 -24.48
CA VAL A 740 -4.50 22.45 -25.72
C VAL A 740 -5.43 23.55 -26.26
N GLY A 741 -6.75 23.35 -26.18
CA GLY A 741 -7.73 24.37 -26.50
C GLY A 741 -7.60 25.60 -25.59
N SER A 742 -7.61 25.38 -24.27
CA SER A 742 -7.55 26.45 -23.27
C SER A 742 -6.23 27.25 -23.30
N ARG A 743 -5.09 26.60 -23.56
CA ARG A 743 -3.79 27.26 -23.78
C ARG A 743 -3.82 28.15 -25.01
N ARG A 744 -4.32 27.65 -26.15
CA ARG A 744 -4.40 28.40 -27.42
C ARG A 744 -5.30 29.63 -27.37
N VAL A 745 -6.44 29.56 -26.67
CA VAL A 745 -7.32 30.73 -26.47
C VAL A 745 -6.89 31.61 -25.29
N LYS A 746 -5.72 31.33 -24.70
CA LYS A 746 -5.14 32.02 -23.53
C LYS A 746 -6.12 32.11 -22.33
N ALA A 747 -6.89 31.04 -22.12
CA ALA A 747 -7.71 30.79 -20.92
C ALA A 747 -6.96 29.98 -19.85
N ILE A 748 -5.81 29.38 -20.20
CA ILE A 748 -4.79 28.90 -19.26
C ILE A 748 -3.47 29.62 -19.60
N ALA A 749 -2.84 30.22 -18.60
CA ALA A 749 -1.55 30.90 -18.74
C ALA A 749 -0.41 29.90 -19.08
N PRO A 750 0.72 30.40 -19.62
CA PRO A 750 1.94 29.61 -19.80
C PRO A 750 2.28 28.70 -18.63
N LEU A 751 2.53 27.42 -18.94
CA LEU A 751 3.07 26.45 -18.00
C LEU A 751 4.41 26.95 -17.48
N GLU A 752 4.63 26.79 -16.18
CA GLU A 752 5.89 27.15 -15.52
C GLU A 752 6.65 25.90 -15.06
N LEU A 753 7.91 25.78 -15.46
CA LEU A 753 8.87 24.83 -14.92
C LEU A 753 9.71 25.51 -13.83
N ARG A 754 9.53 25.08 -12.58
CA ARG A 754 10.33 25.51 -11.41
C ARG A 754 11.37 24.43 -11.08
N VAL A 755 12.64 24.70 -11.35
CA VAL A 755 13.74 23.80 -10.93
C VAL A 755 14.04 24.03 -9.45
N VAL A 756 14.14 22.96 -8.66
CA VAL A 756 14.39 23.01 -7.21
C VAL A 756 15.73 22.39 -6.82
N ARG A 757 16.28 22.82 -5.68
CA ARG A 757 17.57 22.33 -5.13
C ARG A 757 17.54 20.82 -4.91
N LYS A 758 18.67 20.16 -5.16
CA LYS A 758 18.91 18.76 -4.81
C LYS A 758 18.64 18.49 -3.32
N GLY A 759 17.89 17.45 -3.02
CA GLY A 759 17.38 17.14 -1.68
C GLY A 759 16.06 17.84 -1.29
N THR A 760 15.36 18.53 -2.21
CA THR A 760 14.02 19.08 -1.93
C THR A 760 12.99 17.97 -1.74
N PHE A 761 13.04 16.92 -2.57
CA PHE A 761 12.14 15.77 -2.39
C PHE A 761 12.48 14.93 -1.14
N ARG A 762 13.73 14.98 -0.66
CA ARG A 762 14.08 14.44 0.67
C ARG A 762 13.41 15.25 1.79
N LYS A 763 13.40 16.58 1.73
CA LYS A 763 12.65 17.42 2.69
C LYS A 763 11.14 17.14 2.68
N VAL A 764 10.58 16.80 1.52
CA VAL A 764 9.18 16.36 1.39
C VAL A 764 8.96 15.02 2.10
N LEU A 765 9.83 14.03 1.89
CA LEU A 765 9.78 12.76 2.63
C LEU A 765 9.88 12.98 4.15
N GLU A 766 10.88 13.75 4.60
CA GLU A 766 11.07 14.11 6.01
C GLU A 766 9.84 14.79 6.61
N HIS A 767 9.14 15.66 5.87
CA HIS A 767 7.90 16.30 6.30
C HIS A 767 6.79 15.27 6.61
N TYR A 768 6.58 14.29 5.73
CA TYR A 768 5.59 13.22 5.95
C TYR A 768 5.98 12.26 7.08
N LEU A 769 7.26 11.88 7.20
CA LEU A 769 7.74 11.04 8.31
C LEU A 769 7.62 11.74 9.67
N ASN A 770 7.85 13.05 9.72
CA ASN A 770 7.64 13.86 10.92
C ASN A 770 6.16 13.94 11.30
N GLN A 771 5.24 14.01 10.34
CA GLN A 771 3.79 13.87 10.55
C GLN A 771 3.34 12.45 10.95
N GLY A 772 4.25 11.48 11.00
CA GLY A 772 3.99 10.11 11.49
C GLY A 772 3.58 9.09 10.42
N ALA A 773 3.68 9.44 9.12
CA ALA A 773 3.51 8.47 8.05
C ALA A 773 4.58 7.36 8.13
N ALA A 774 4.23 6.14 7.72
CA ALA A 774 5.22 5.08 7.50
C ALA A 774 5.88 5.26 6.14
N MET A 775 7.19 4.95 6.01
CA MET A 775 7.84 4.86 4.71
C MET A 775 7.17 3.81 3.80
N SER A 776 6.67 2.70 4.37
CA SER A 776 5.85 1.71 3.67
C SER A 776 4.50 2.25 3.14
N GLN A 777 4.07 3.46 3.52
CA GLN A 777 2.89 4.11 2.94
C GLN A 777 3.20 5.43 2.20
N PHE A 778 4.46 5.86 2.16
CA PHE A 778 4.84 7.11 1.50
C PHE A 778 4.77 7.00 -0.02
N LYS A 779 4.28 8.07 -0.65
CA LYS A 779 4.35 8.32 -2.09
C LYS A 779 4.67 9.80 -2.30
N THR A 780 5.61 10.11 -3.18
CA THR A 780 5.83 11.50 -3.63
C THR A 780 4.54 12.04 -4.27
N PRO A 781 3.95 13.14 -3.77
CA PRO A 781 2.72 13.69 -4.34
C PRO A 781 3.02 14.31 -5.70
N ARG A 782 2.45 13.73 -6.77
CA ARG A 782 2.56 14.28 -8.14
C ARG A 782 1.73 15.53 -8.35
N PHE A 783 0.70 15.74 -7.54
CA PHE A 783 -0.06 16.98 -7.43
C PHE A 783 -0.10 17.46 -5.98
N VAL A 784 0.25 18.73 -5.76
CA VAL A 784 0.10 19.45 -4.49
C VAL A 784 -1.07 20.42 -4.61
N GLY A 785 -2.20 20.04 -4.02
CA GLY A 785 -3.37 20.91 -3.94
C GLY A 785 -3.12 22.15 -3.07
N ALA A 786 -3.74 23.28 -3.42
CA ALA A 786 -3.50 24.59 -2.80
C ALA A 786 -3.67 24.65 -1.27
N ALA A 787 -4.45 23.73 -0.68
CA ALA A 787 -4.61 23.61 0.76
C ALA A 787 -3.34 23.10 1.50
N ASN A 788 -2.42 22.43 0.80
CA ASN A 788 -1.19 21.88 1.42
C ASN A 788 -0.04 22.92 1.40
N VAL A 789 -0.26 24.00 2.15
CA VAL A 789 0.63 25.18 2.21
C VAL A 789 2.06 24.79 2.59
N ASN A 790 2.24 23.84 3.51
CA ASN A 790 3.58 23.42 3.96
C ASN A 790 4.41 22.78 2.84
N LEU A 791 3.81 21.93 2.01
CA LEU A 791 4.52 21.36 0.85
C LEU A 791 4.82 22.44 -0.20
N LEU A 792 3.88 23.36 -0.46
CA LEU A 792 4.12 24.47 -1.38
C LEU A 792 5.24 25.40 -0.88
N GLN A 793 5.37 25.61 0.43
CA GLN A 793 6.50 26.32 1.05
C GLN A 793 7.82 25.55 0.87
N ILE A 794 7.84 24.22 1.03
CA ILE A 794 9.03 23.40 0.79
C ILE A 794 9.46 23.49 -0.69
N PHE A 795 8.53 23.38 -1.64
CA PHE A 795 8.86 23.49 -3.05
C PHE A 795 9.29 24.91 -3.44
N CYS A 796 8.46 25.92 -3.19
CA CYS A 796 8.75 27.31 -3.59
C CYS A 796 9.98 27.88 -2.88
N GLY A 797 10.19 27.55 -1.60
CA GLY A 797 11.37 27.96 -0.83
C GLY A 797 12.68 27.27 -1.21
N ASN A 798 12.66 26.29 -2.12
CA ASN A 798 13.86 25.64 -2.65
C ASN A 798 14.01 25.79 -4.17
N VAL A 799 13.26 26.69 -4.83
CA VAL A 799 13.44 27.02 -6.25
C VAL A 799 14.82 27.64 -6.49
N VAL A 800 15.43 27.29 -7.63
CA VAL A 800 16.68 27.89 -8.16
C VAL A 800 16.51 28.52 -9.54
N GLY A 801 15.51 28.11 -10.31
CA GLY A 801 15.17 28.71 -11.60
C GLY A 801 13.68 28.50 -11.94
N SER A 802 13.12 29.43 -12.71
CA SER A 802 11.73 29.43 -13.17
C SER A 802 11.70 29.77 -14.66
N TYR A 803 10.97 28.98 -15.44
CA TYR A 803 10.92 29.04 -16.89
C TYR A 803 9.47 28.94 -17.36
N PHE A 804 9.00 29.91 -18.14
CA PHE A 804 7.63 29.96 -18.63
C PHE A 804 7.57 29.54 -20.09
N SER A 805 6.72 28.58 -20.43
CA SER A 805 6.58 28.07 -21.80
C SER A 805 6.15 29.15 -22.79
N THR A 806 6.86 29.22 -23.91
CA THR A 806 6.57 30.09 -25.07
C THR A 806 5.81 29.36 -26.18
N ALA A 807 5.46 28.08 -25.98
CA ALA A 807 5.06 27.17 -27.05
C ALA A 807 3.68 27.43 -27.70
N TYR A 808 2.92 28.41 -27.22
CA TYR A 808 1.59 28.81 -27.72
C TYR A 808 1.40 30.34 -27.80
N ASP A 809 2.48 31.12 -27.79
CA ASP A 809 2.38 32.58 -27.69
C ASP A 809 2.10 33.35 -28.98
#